data_AF-A0A928LWE1-F1
#
_entry.id   AF-A0A928LWE1-F1
#
_cell.length_a   1.000
_cell.length_b   1.000
_cell.length_c   1.000
_cell.angle_alpha   90.00
_cell.angle_beta   90.00
_cell.angle_gamma   90.00
#
_symmetry.space_group_name_H-M   'P 1'
#
loop_
_entity.id
_entity.type
_entity.pdbx_description
1 polymer ?
#
loop_
_entity_poly.entity_id
_entity_poly.type
_entity_poly.pdbx_seq_one_letter_code
_entity_poly.pdbx_strand_id
1 'polypeptide(L)'
;MERRSFEMTNKNPTKRSLVLSVLSLLLCVSMFVGTTFAWFTDEVTSTGNIIKSGSLDVELLWSDAVDGTYADASQGAIFNYQYWEPGYTEVKYIKIKNVGDLAFKFKLSIIPNVLPIAGQYNLADVIDVYMLPAEEADRADIDAATPVGTLAELMADIDGAAHGYLLPAEGVGSDRNNGIDAPKGEIAYCIALKMRESADNNYQNLSVGEGFSVQLLATQYTWEEDTFDDQYDADAKLDWTPVASANELKLALERNAENIVLTKDITTNEAFVVDYEANINGAGFTVSRAAGYTGGMFTVKANAALALENITVDGGAVWTGPINDVLQRGTVNTGVTATGAIVTTEGNGVVELNQGAVLQNNDGANAVFLDTRTGSKLIINGGEIINNTAAAGAIWGGGEIIMNAGKISYNSGSLGGAIRVVTNVGTVLTMNGGEMNHNYSTSQGGAIWAGSSSSNNVYVFNGGEMAYNYSEQVGGAMYAGYYETVKIGGTFKLHDNAAASGVGAIRFHNHASFVMTGGEIYDNGENSLFLLNNSASITGGKIIDSFGYSGGLNLTWGEAEVDGVIAYDLSTNHNTAYLAAEFNTLKFSVNESDEHFANFNFKPAAGYTYTAGDEAKLICMNPGYETYWDAATQTFRLQAV
;
A
#
# COMPACT_ATOMS: atom_id res chain seq x y z
N MET A 1 14.95 90.39 -22.26
CA MET A 1 15.88 89.48 -21.56
C MET A 1 15.00 88.72 -20.58
N GLU A 2 14.70 87.42 -20.63
CA GLU A 2 15.00 86.27 -21.49
C GLU A 2 13.82 85.31 -21.24
N ARG A 3 13.31 84.62 -22.27
CA ARG A 3 12.39 83.48 -22.16
C ARG A 3 13.17 82.22 -22.49
N ARG A 4 13.16 81.20 -21.60
CA ARG A 4 13.37 79.77 -21.92
C ARG A 4 12.64 78.94 -20.83
N SER A 5 11.44 78.43 -21.11
CA SER A 5 11.11 77.13 -21.70
C SER A 5 11.42 75.94 -20.79
N PHE A 6 10.38 75.43 -20.13
CA PHE A 6 10.35 74.16 -19.41
C PHE A 6 10.21 73.02 -20.45
N GLU A 7 11.18 72.10 -20.50
CA GLU A 7 11.12 70.89 -21.33
C GLU A 7 10.52 69.74 -20.51
N MET A 8 9.35 69.24 -20.93
CA MET A 8 8.81 67.96 -20.47
C MET A 8 9.51 66.82 -21.21
N THR A 9 10.27 66.00 -20.49
CA THR A 9 10.88 64.78 -21.04
C THR A 9 9.85 63.65 -21.06
N ASN A 10 9.26 63.39 -22.24
CA ASN A 10 8.41 62.24 -22.50
C ASN A 10 9.20 60.93 -22.32
N LYS A 11 9.05 60.25 -21.18
CA LYS A 11 9.46 58.84 -21.02
C LYS A 11 8.42 57.96 -21.72
N ASN A 12 8.70 57.63 -22.98
CA ASN A 12 7.91 56.74 -23.84
C ASN A 12 7.48 55.43 -23.12
N PRO A 13 6.18 55.24 -22.80
CA PRO A 13 5.66 53.99 -22.22
C PRO A 13 5.57 52.84 -23.23
N THR A 14 5.93 53.09 -24.50
CA THR A 14 5.76 52.18 -25.64
C THR A 14 6.67 50.95 -25.61
N LYS A 15 7.86 51.00 -24.99
CA LYS A 15 8.77 49.83 -24.96
C LYS A 15 8.34 48.75 -23.95
N ARG A 16 7.77 49.11 -22.80
CA ARG A 16 7.27 48.14 -21.81
C ARG A 16 5.93 47.51 -22.25
N SER A 17 5.08 48.30 -22.91
CA SER A 17 3.83 47.82 -23.49
C SER A 17 4.07 46.84 -24.65
N LEU A 18 5.12 47.05 -25.47
CA LEU A 18 5.53 46.12 -26.51
C LEU A 18 5.94 44.76 -25.94
N VAL A 19 6.75 44.73 -24.89
CA VAL A 19 7.22 43.48 -24.25
C VAL A 19 6.04 42.71 -23.62
N LEU A 20 5.11 43.40 -22.98
CA LEU A 20 3.88 42.78 -22.45
C LEU A 20 2.96 42.25 -23.57
N SER A 21 2.87 42.93 -24.71
CA SER A 21 2.09 42.43 -25.86
C SER A 21 2.70 41.18 -26.50
N VAL A 22 4.03 41.08 -26.54
CA VAL A 22 4.74 39.90 -27.06
C VAL A 22 4.60 38.72 -26.10
N LEU A 23 4.68 38.96 -24.78
CA LEU A 23 4.48 37.93 -23.77
C LEU A 23 3.04 37.40 -23.76
N SER A 24 2.06 38.30 -23.94
CA SER A 24 0.64 37.95 -24.11
C SER A 24 0.41 37.13 -25.38
N LEU A 25 1.04 37.46 -26.51
CA LEU A 25 0.91 36.70 -27.75
C LEU A 25 1.46 35.28 -27.59
N LEU A 26 2.59 35.12 -26.89
CA LEU A 26 3.17 33.81 -26.59
C LEU A 26 2.28 32.97 -25.66
N LEU A 27 1.62 33.59 -24.69
CA LEU A 27 0.64 32.93 -23.82
C LEU A 27 -0.64 32.53 -24.58
N CYS A 28 -1.09 33.34 -25.54
CA CYS A 28 -2.24 33.00 -26.40
C CYS A 28 -1.90 31.86 -27.38
N VAL A 29 -0.69 31.82 -27.94
CA VAL A 29 -0.22 30.74 -28.82
C VAL A 29 -0.01 29.44 -28.04
N SER A 30 0.44 29.51 -26.78
CA SER A 30 0.55 28.31 -25.93
C SER A 30 -0.82 27.73 -25.56
N MET A 31 -1.87 28.55 -25.43
CA MET A 31 -3.24 28.04 -25.31
C MET A 31 -3.81 27.48 -26.63
N PHE A 32 -3.30 27.92 -27.79
CA PHE A 32 -3.76 27.47 -29.12
C PHE A 32 -3.14 26.14 -29.58
N VAL A 33 -1.99 25.74 -29.03
CA VAL A 33 -1.40 24.39 -29.24
C VAL A 33 -2.17 23.30 -28.48
N GLY A 34 -3.14 23.66 -27.63
CA GLY A 34 -3.92 22.71 -26.83
C GLY A 34 -5.33 22.34 -27.33
N THR A 35 -5.90 22.95 -28.38
CA THR A 35 -7.36 22.79 -28.64
C THR A 35 -7.84 22.73 -30.11
N THR A 36 -7.07 22.16 -31.05
CA THR A 36 -7.64 21.86 -32.40
C THR A 36 -7.41 20.41 -32.84
N PHE A 37 -8.33 19.53 -32.45
CA PHE A 37 -8.66 18.37 -33.27
C PHE A 37 -10.17 18.34 -33.54
N ALA A 38 -10.49 18.13 -34.82
CA ALA A 38 -11.78 18.18 -35.53
C ALA A 38 -12.05 19.54 -36.21
N TRP A 39 -12.32 19.68 -37.51
CA TRP A 39 -12.95 18.77 -38.47
C TRP A 39 -12.87 19.38 -39.90
N PHE A 40 -12.41 18.64 -40.92
CA PHE A 40 -13.07 18.56 -42.23
C PHE A 40 -12.76 17.18 -42.82
N THR A 41 -13.81 16.38 -42.82
CA THR A 41 -14.04 15.11 -43.50
C THR A 41 -13.67 15.18 -44.98
N ASP A 42 -12.78 14.29 -45.41
CA ASP A 42 -12.95 13.63 -46.69
C ASP A 42 -13.77 12.36 -46.44
N GLU A 43 -14.79 12.14 -47.25
CA GLU A 43 -15.64 10.96 -47.22
C GLU A 43 -15.03 9.95 -48.18
N VAL A 44 -14.29 8.97 -47.64
CA VAL A 44 -14.22 7.66 -48.29
C VAL A 44 -15.14 6.75 -47.50
N THR A 45 -16.36 6.61 -47.99
CA THR A 45 -17.24 5.49 -47.63
C THR A 45 -16.53 4.20 -48.01
N SER A 46 -15.87 3.54 -47.05
CA SER A 46 -15.73 2.09 -47.14
C SER A 46 -17.09 1.51 -46.77
N THR A 47 -17.91 1.28 -47.80
CA THR A 47 -19.05 0.38 -47.67
C THR A 47 -18.46 -1.04 -47.57
N GLY A 48 -17.92 -1.39 -46.40
CA GLY A 48 -17.23 -2.67 -46.21
C GLY A 48 -16.29 -2.82 -45.00
N ASN A 49 -15.97 -1.77 -44.24
CA ASN A 49 -15.11 -1.94 -43.07
C ASN A 49 -15.88 -2.54 -41.89
N ILE A 50 -15.75 -3.86 -41.72
CA ILE A 50 -16.11 -4.56 -40.48
C ILE A 50 -14.91 -4.43 -39.54
N ILE A 51 -14.99 -3.60 -38.50
CA ILE A 51 -14.07 -3.68 -37.36
C ILE A 51 -14.75 -4.61 -36.34
N LYS A 52 -14.31 -5.87 -36.32
CA LYS A 52 -14.74 -6.85 -35.33
C LYS A 52 -13.60 -7.03 -34.35
N SER A 53 -13.84 -6.75 -33.06
CA SER A 53 -12.93 -7.20 -32.00
C SER A 53 -12.93 -8.73 -32.02
N GLY A 54 -11.75 -9.33 -32.13
CA GLY A 54 -11.62 -10.78 -31.97
C GLY A 54 -12.05 -11.23 -30.57
N SER A 55 -12.46 -12.49 -30.43
CA SER A 55 -12.81 -13.13 -29.16
C SER A 55 -11.79 -14.22 -28.87
N LEU A 56 -11.20 -14.21 -27.67
CA LEU A 56 -10.39 -15.32 -27.15
C LEU A 56 -11.33 -16.25 -26.39
N ASP A 57 -11.58 -17.45 -26.94
CA ASP A 57 -12.47 -18.45 -26.34
C ASP A 57 -11.87 -19.85 -26.53
N VAL A 58 -11.68 -20.57 -25.42
CA VAL A 58 -10.95 -21.84 -25.38
C VAL A 58 -11.73 -22.89 -24.58
N GLU A 59 -11.83 -24.09 -25.15
CA GLU A 59 -12.43 -25.26 -24.50
C GLU A 59 -11.35 -26.33 -24.27
N LEU A 60 -11.34 -26.93 -23.07
CA LEU A 60 -10.61 -28.15 -22.77
C LEU A 60 -11.61 -29.30 -22.63
N LEU A 61 -11.47 -30.31 -23.47
CA LEU A 61 -12.35 -31.46 -23.54
C LEU A 61 -11.55 -32.76 -23.33
N TRP A 62 -12.20 -33.84 -22.90
CA TRP A 62 -11.55 -35.14 -22.73
C TRP A 62 -12.44 -36.33 -23.13
N SER A 63 -11.84 -37.47 -23.46
CA SER A 63 -12.50 -38.71 -23.88
C SER A 63 -11.69 -39.95 -23.47
N ASP A 64 -12.37 -41.09 -23.30
CA ASP A 64 -11.75 -42.41 -23.09
C ASP A 64 -11.21 -43.05 -24.38
N ALA A 65 -11.57 -42.52 -25.54
CA ALA A 65 -11.15 -43.02 -26.86
C ALA A 65 -10.85 -41.86 -27.82
N VAL A 66 -9.90 -42.07 -28.75
CA VAL A 66 -9.50 -41.09 -29.79
C VAL A 66 -10.72 -40.57 -30.56
N ASP A 67 -11.57 -41.48 -31.04
CA ASP A 67 -12.80 -41.16 -31.80
C ASP A 67 -14.07 -41.15 -30.92
N GLY A 68 -13.90 -40.93 -29.61
CA GLY A 68 -14.98 -40.99 -28.63
C GLY A 68 -15.84 -39.73 -28.53
N THR A 69 -16.82 -39.76 -27.63
CA THR A 69 -17.59 -38.56 -27.26
C THR A 69 -16.80 -37.77 -26.23
N TYR A 70 -16.41 -36.54 -26.58
CA TYR A 70 -15.65 -35.66 -25.70
C TYR A 70 -16.56 -34.95 -24.69
N ALA A 71 -16.17 -34.96 -23.42
CA ALA A 71 -16.80 -34.26 -22.31
C ALA A 71 -16.00 -33.02 -21.91
N ASP A 72 -16.69 -32.01 -21.36
CA ASP A 72 -16.07 -30.79 -20.83
C ASP A 72 -15.25 -31.12 -19.56
N ALA A 73 -13.97 -30.75 -19.56
CA ALA A 73 -13.05 -31.00 -18.46
C ALA A 73 -13.38 -30.21 -17.18
N SER A 74 -14.27 -29.21 -17.25
CA SER A 74 -14.77 -28.47 -16.07
C SER A 74 -15.79 -29.24 -15.23
N GLN A 75 -16.39 -30.32 -15.77
CA GLN A 75 -17.53 -31.01 -15.16
C GLN A 75 -17.14 -32.26 -14.33
N GLY A 76 -15.85 -32.53 -14.15
CA GLY A 76 -15.37 -33.65 -13.34
C GLY A 76 -13.89 -33.99 -13.57
N ALA A 77 -13.36 -34.91 -12.75
CA ALA A 77 -11.97 -35.34 -12.85
C ALA A 77 -11.72 -36.15 -14.15
N ILE A 78 -10.68 -35.79 -14.90
CA ILE A 78 -10.26 -36.48 -16.13
C ILE A 78 -9.73 -37.89 -15.82
N PHE A 79 -8.98 -38.02 -14.72
CA PHE A 79 -8.48 -39.28 -14.18
C PHE A 79 -9.13 -39.55 -12.84
N ASN A 80 -9.68 -40.75 -12.64
CA ASN A 80 -10.37 -41.11 -11.41
C ASN A 80 -10.19 -42.58 -11.01
N TYR A 81 -9.21 -43.26 -11.60
CA TYR A 81 -8.94 -44.66 -11.29
C TYR A 81 -8.24 -44.85 -9.94
N GLN A 82 -8.76 -45.79 -9.15
CA GLN A 82 -8.31 -45.98 -7.77
C GLN A 82 -7.40 -47.20 -7.55
N TYR A 83 -7.41 -48.18 -8.45
CA TYR A 83 -6.81 -49.51 -8.20
C TYR A 83 -5.56 -49.77 -9.03
N TRP A 84 -4.48 -49.08 -8.68
CA TRP A 84 -3.21 -49.18 -9.39
C TRP A 84 -2.44 -50.47 -9.08
N GLU A 85 -1.90 -51.09 -10.13
CA GLU A 85 -0.99 -52.24 -10.04
C GLU A 85 0.23 -52.02 -10.93
N PRO A 86 1.41 -52.57 -10.60
CA PRO A 86 2.61 -52.42 -11.43
C PRO A 86 2.35 -52.83 -12.88
N GLY A 87 2.67 -51.94 -13.83
CA GLY A 87 2.42 -52.15 -15.26
C GLY A 87 1.04 -51.71 -15.75
N TYR A 88 0.12 -51.32 -14.86
CA TYR A 88 -1.16 -50.73 -15.26
C TYR A 88 -0.95 -49.38 -15.94
N THR A 89 -1.74 -49.11 -16.98
CA THR A 89 -1.72 -47.87 -17.74
C THR A 89 -3.14 -47.34 -17.89
N GLU A 90 -3.38 -46.12 -17.42
CA GLU A 90 -4.60 -45.38 -17.69
C GLU A 90 -4.34 -44.36 -18.80
N VAL A 91 -5.22 -44.30 -19.79
CA VAL A 91 -5.07 -43.45 -20.97
C VAL A 91 -6.30 -42.56 -21.12
N LYS A 92 -6.08 -41.27 -21.35
CA LYS A 92 -7.13 -40.30 -21.65
C LYS A 92 -6.71 -39.44 -22.82
N TYR A 93 -7.68 -39.08 -23.65
CA TYR A 93 -7.47 -38.20 -24.79
C TYR A 93 -8.04 -36.84 -24.46
N ILE A 94 -7.19 -35.81 -24.45
CA ILE A 94 -7.60 -34.43 -24.25
C ILE A 94 -7.63 -33.69 -25.58
N LYS A 95 -8.54 -32.72 -25.70
CA LYS A 95 -8.65 -31.86 -26.86
C LYS A 95 -8.73 -30.41 -26.40
N ILE A 96 -7.86 -29.57 -26.94
CA ILE A 96 -7.86 -28.14 -26.76
C ILE A 96 -8.46 -27.54 -28.02
N LYS A 97 -9.53 -26.76 -27.87
CA LYS A 97 -10.27 -26.20 -28.99
C LYS A 97 -10.33 -24.68 -28.90
N ASN A 98 -10.03 -24.02 -30.01
CA ASN A 98 -10.21 -22.59 -30.21
C ASN A 98 -11.61 -22.36 -30.77
N VAL A 99 -12.50 -21.87 -29.91
CA VAL A 99 -13.88 -21.51 -30.27
C VAL A 99 -13.97 -20.03 -30.67
N GLY A 100 -12.93 -19.26 -30.35
CA GLY A 100 -12.80 -17.85 -30.68
C GLY A 100 -12.23 -17.58 -32.07
N ASP A 101 -12.05 -16.29 -32.34
CA ASP A 101 -11.51 -15.78 -33.62
C ASP A 101 -10.03 -15.37 -33.49
N LEU A 102 -9.45 -15.44 -32.29
CA LEU A 102 -8.07 -15.06 -32.00
C LEU A 102 -7.17 -16.30 -31.83
N ALA A 103 -5.96 -16.27 -32.40
CA ALA A 103 -4.94 -17.27 -32.09
C ALA A 103 -4.52 -17.16 -30.61
N PHE A 104 -4.13 -18.27 -30.01
CA PHE A 104 -3.63 -18.27 -28.62
C PHE A 104 -2.42 -19.15 -28.44
N LYS A 105 -1.59 -18.79 -27.46
CA LYS A 105 -0.54 -19.64 -26.89
C LYS A 105 -1.11 -20.28 -25.64
N PHE A 106 -0.83 -21.56 -25.46
CA PHE A 106 -1.35 -22.33 -24.34
C PHE A 106 -0.26 -23.10 -23.61
N LYS A 107 -0.55 -23.40 -22.34
CA LYS A 107 0.21 -24.26 -21.46
C LYS A 107 -0.73 -25.22 -20.76
N LEU A 108 -0.37 -26.50 -20.79
CA LEU A 108 -1.07 -27.57 -20.10
C LEU A 108 -0.22 -28.03 -18.91
N SER A 109 -0.73 -27.86 -17.69
CA SER A 109 -0.02 -28.21 -16.45
C SER A 109 -0.74 -29.35 -15.72
N ILE A 110 0.01 -30.19 -15.01
CA ILE A 110 -0.53 -31.14 -14.04
C ILE A 110 -0.31 -30.54 -12.65
N ILE A 111 -1.38 -30.28 -11.90
CA ILE A 111 -1.30 -29.54 -10.63
C ILE A 111 -1.80 -30.44 -9.50
N PRO A 112 -1.05 -30.59 -8.38
CA PRO A 112 -1.52 -31.37 -7.25
C PRO A 112 -2.71 -30.69 -6.56
N ASN A 113 -3.75 -31.46 -6.27
CA ASN A 113 -4.89 -31.00 -5.45
C ASN A 113 -4.60 -31.17 -3.95
N VAL A 114 -3.64 -32.03 -3.59
CA VAL A 114 -3.17 -32.29 -2.23
C VAL A 114 -1.64 -32.39 -2.24
N LEU A 115 -0.97 -31.71 -1.31
CA LEU A 115 0.48 -31.73 -1.18
C LEU A 115 0.99 -33.11 -0.69
N PRO A 116 2.08 -33.65 -1.28
CA PRO A 116 2.73 -34.85 -0.78
C PRO A 116 3.24 -34.66 0.65
N ILE A 117 3.07 -35.66 1.51
CA ILE A 117 3.66 -35.66 2.85
C ILE A 117 5.13 -36.08 2.74
N ALA A 118 6.05 -35.19 3.07
CA ALA A 118 7.49 -35.46 3.01
C ALA A 118 7.88 -36.70 3.84
N GLY A 119 8.53 -37.67 3.20
CA GLY A 119 9.00 -38.91 3.84
C GLY A 119 8.01 -40.08 3.83
N GLN A 120 6.84 -39.95 3.19
CA GLN A 120 5.97 -41.08 2.84
C GLN A 120 6.09 -41.42 1.35
N TYR A 121 5.92 -42.69 1.01
CA TYR A 121 5.79 -43.13 -0.37
C TYR A 121 4.54 -42.50 -0.99
N ASN A 122 4.67 -41.80 -2.13
CA ASN A 122 3.55 -41.32 -2.91
C ASN A 122 3.47 -42.11 -4.21
N LEU A 123 2.27 -42.55 -4.59
CA LEU A 123 2.07 -43.27 -5.84
C LEU A 123 2.46 -42.42 -7.07
N ALA A 124 2.43 -41.09 -6.96
CA ALA A 124 2.91 -40.17 -7.99
C ALA A 124 4.42 -40.30 -8.29
N ASP A 125 5.23 -40.82 -7.37
CA ASP A 125 6.69 -41.01 -7.55
C ASP A 125 7.02 -42.18 -8.50
N VAL A 126 6.05 -43.09 -8.71
CA VAL A 126 6.20 -44.30 -9.52
C VAL A 126 5.21 -44.39 -10.67
N ILE A 127 4.46 -43.32 -10.93
CA ILE A 127 3.64 -43.17 -12.13
C ILE A 127 4.42 -42.33 -13.13
N ASP A 128 4.81 -42.96 -14.23
CA ASP A 128 5.39 -42.28 -15.38
C ASP A 128 4.27 -41.71 -16.25
N VAL A 129 4.44 -40.46 -16.68
CA VAL A 129 3.48 -39.75 -17.52
C VAL A 129 4.01 -39.66 -18.94
N TYR A 130 3.15 -39.98 -19.89
CA TYR A 130 3.44 -39.94 -21.31
C TYR A 130 2.47 -38.97 -21.98
N MET A 131 3.00 -38.15 -22.89
CA MET A 131 2.25 -37.18 -23.68
C MET A 131 2.57 -37.43 -25.15
N LEU A 132 1.56 -37.79 -25.94
CA LEU A 132 1.69 -38.12 -27.36
C LEU A 132 0.61 -37.37 -28.17
N PRO A 133 0.82 -37.06 -29.46
CA PRO A 133 -0.26 -36.66 -30.34
C PRO A 133 -1.36 -37.75 -30.37
N ALA A 134 -2.64 -37.36 -30.32
CA ALA A 134 -3.73 -38.34 -30.21
C ALA A 134 -3.81 -39.33 -31.39
N GLU A 135 -3.39 -38.90 -32.59
CA GLU A 135 -3.37 -39.72 -33.81
C GLU A 135 -2.26 -40.79 -33.82
N GLU A 136 -1.26 -40.66 -32.94
CA GLU A 136 -0.07 -41.52 -32.84
C GLU A 136 -0.09 -42.39 -31.57
N ALA A 137 -1.20 -42.42 -30.85
CA ALA A 137 -1.25 -43.00 -29.51
C ALA A 137 -2.06 -44.30 -29.46
N ASP A 138 -1.42 -45.39 -29.89
CA ASP A 138 -1.82 -46.74 -29.48
C ASP A 138 -0.98 -47.23 -28.28
N ARG A 139 -1.32 -48.42 -27.76
CA ARG A 139 -0.61 -48.96 -26.58
C ARG A 139 0.84 -49.33 -26.87
N ALA A 140 1.15 -49.79 -28.07
CA ALA A 140 2.52 -50.09 -28.47
C ALA A 140 3.36 -48.81 -28.61
N ASP A 141 2.74 -47.71 -29.06
CA ASP A 141 3.39 -46.40 -29.15
C ASP A 141 3.68 -45.82 -27.76
N ILE A 142 2.75 -45.93 -26.81
CA ILE A 142 2.96 -45.53 -25.41
C ILE A 142 4.09 -46.35 -24.76
N ASP A 143 4.13 -47.67 -25.02
CA ASP A 143 5.17 -48.54 -24.47
C ASP A 143 6.57 -48.27 -25.07
N ALA A 144 6.63 -47.71 -26.29
CA ALA A 144 7.86 -47.32 -26.95
C ALA A 144 8.28 -45.86 -26.67
N ALA A 145 7.37 -45.03 -26.17
CA ALA A 145 7.59 -43.63 -25.90
C ALA A 145 8.51 -43.40 -24.69
N THR A 146 9.17 -42.24 -24.66
CA THR A 146 9.88 -41.78 -23.45
C THR A 146 8.90 -41.00 -22.60
N PRO A 147 8.80 -41.28 -21.28
CA PRO A 147 7.94 -40.48 -20.41
C PRO A 147 8.44 -39.04 -20.36
N VAL A 148 7.51 -38.08 -20.31
CA VAL A 148 7.83 -36.65 -20.11
C VAL A 148 8.30 -36.36 -18.69
N GLY A 149 8.01 -37.27 -17.76
CA GLY A 149 8.44 -37.23 -16.36
C GLY A 149 7.59 -38.18 -15.52
N THR A 150 7.92 -38.31 -14.25
CA THR A 150 6.99 -38.87 -13.27
C THR A 150 5.87 -37.88 -12.98
N LEU A 151 4.74 -38.39 -12.49
CA LEU A 151 3.62 -37.57 -12.08
C LEU A 151 4.04 -36.59 -10.97
N ALA A 152 4.91 -37.02 -10.05
CA ALA A 152 5.48 -36.15 -9.03
C ALA A 152 6.35 -35.03 -9.62
N GLU A 153 7.22 -35.33 -10.59
CA GLU A 153 8.05 -34.32 -11.27
C GLU A 153 7.18 -33.31 -12.03
N LEU A 154 6.17 -33.76 -12.78
CA LEU A 154 5.28 -32.86 -13.51
C LEU A 154 4.37 -32.03 -12.60
N MET A 155 3.97 -32.57 -11.44
CA MET A 155 3.29 -31.79 -10.42
C MET A 155 4.18 -30.68 -9.84
N ALA A 156 5.50 -30.87 -9.84
CA ALA A 156 6.50 -29.90 -9.40
C ALA A 156 6.99 -28.98 -10.52
N ASP A 157 6.75 -29.34 -11.78
CA ASP A 157 7.24 -28.61 -12.95
C ASP A 157 6.49 -27.30 -13.19
N ILE A 158 7.26 -26.21 -13.26
CA ILE A 158 6.76 -24.87 -13.51
C ILE A 158 6.54 -24.65 -15.01
N ASP A 159 7.14 -25.40 -15.93
CA ASP A 159 7.03 -25.17 -17.38
C ASP A 159 5.80 -25.87 -18.01
N GLY A 160 5.12 -26.73 -17.25
CA GLY A 160 3.92 -27.45 -17.68
C GLY A 160 4.25 -28.70 -18.52
N ALA A 161 3.31 -29.64 -18.58
CA ALA A 161 3.47 -30.91 -19.30
C ALA A 161 3.44 -30.77 -20.84
N ALA A 162 2.84 -29.69 -21.36
CA ALA A 162 2.89 -29.34 -22.78
C ALA A 162 2.64 -27.83 -22.99
N HIS A 163 3.22 -27.27 -24.05
CA HIS A 163 2.99 -25.89 -24.46
C HIS A 163 2.92 -25.78 -25.99
N GLY A 164 2.18 -24.80 -26.51
CA GLY A 164 2.06 -24.62 -27.96
C GLY A 164 1.20 -23.42 -28.36
N TYR A 165 0.89 -23.37 -29.65
CA TYR A 165 0.06 -22.33 -30.26
C TYR A 165 -1.10 -22.99 -30.99
N LEU A 166 -2.30 -22.40 -30.93
CA LEU A 166 -3.48 -22.87 -31.65
C LEU A 166 -4.14 -21.73 -32.42
N LEU A 167 -4.26 -21.91 -33.74
CA LEU A 167 -4.89 -20.96 -34.64
C LEU A 167 -6.43 -21.15 -34.65
N PRO A 168 -7.23 -20.12 -34.97
CA PRO A 168 -8.67 -20.26 -35.12
C PRO A 168 -9.06 -21.19 -36.29
N ALA A 169 -10.26 -21.77 -36.23
CA ALA A 169 -10.74 -22.73 -37.23
C ALA A 169 -10.98 -22.09 -38.63
N GLU A 170 -11.40 -20.83 -38.68
CA GLU A 170 -11.59 -20.04 -39.91
C GLU A 170 -10.94 -18.65 -39.79
N GLY A 171 -10.19 -18.21 -40.83
CA GLY A 171 -9.45 -16.94 -40.84
C GLY A 171 -8.16 -17.01 -41.68
N VAL A 172 -7.62 -15.86 -42.12
CA VAL A 172 -6.41 -15.78 -42.99
C VAL A 172 -5.16 -16.17 -42.20
N GLY A 173 -4.91 -17.47 -42.08
CA GLY A 173 -3.65 -18.03 -41.61
C GLY A 173 -3.16 -19.07 -42.61
N SER A 174 -2.71 -18.65 -43.79
CA SER A 174 -1.89 -19.52 -44.63
C SER A 174 -0.46 -19.48 -44.11
N ASP A 175 0.10 -20.66 -43.83
CA ASP A 175 1.50 -20.94 -43.49
C ASP A 175 2.49 -20.01 -44.21
N ARG A 176 3.05 -19.02 -43.51
CA ARG A 176 4.04 -18.08 -44.06
C ARG A 176 4.98 -17.52 -42.99
N ASN A 177 5.69 -18.39 -42.26
CA ASN A 177 7.11 -18.23 -41.83
C ASN A 177 7.45 -19.10 -40.60
N ASN A 178 7.69 -20.39 -40.80
CA ASN A 178 8.87 -21.11 -40.25
C ASN A 178 8.92 -22.61 -40.63
N GLY A 179 8.03 -23.10 -41.50
CA GLY A 179 8.01 -24.53 -41.84
C GLY A 179 7.57 -25.44 -40.68
N ILE A 180 6.82 -24.89 -39.72
CA ILE A 180 6.10 -25.66 -38.70
C ILE A 180 4.61 -25.37 -38.90
N ASP A 181 3.86 -26.38 -39.34
CA ASP A 181 2.40 -26.35 -39.45
C ASP A 181 1.78 -26.21 -38.07
N ALA A 182 1.39 -25.00 -37.67
CA ALA A 182 0.64 -24.78 -36.44
C ALA A 182 -0.79 -25.36 -36.57
N PRO A 183 -1.27 -26.13 -35.58
CA PRO A 183 -2.61 -26.72 -35.60
C PRO A 183 -3.70 -25.65 -35.66
N LYS A 184 -4.82 -25.97 -36.31
CA LYS A 184 -5.95 -25.05 -36.53
C LYS A 184 -7.23 -25.60 -35.92
N GLY A 185 -7.96 -24.74 -35.22
CA GLY A 185 -9.25 -25.03 -34.62
C GLY A 185 -9.13 -25.91 -33.37
N GLU A 186 -8.46 -27.05 -33.47
CA GLU A 186 -8.25 -27.97 -32.35
C GLU A 186 -6.90 -28.69 -32.42
N ILE A 187 -6.38 -29.06 -31.25
CA ILE A 187 -5.26 -29.99 -31.09
C ILE A 187 -5.63 -31.04 -30.04
N ALA A 188 -5.25 -32.29 -30.26
CA ALA A 188 -5.53 -33.39 -29.37
C ALA A 188 -4.26 -34.11 -28.91
N TYR A 189 -4.19 -34.40 -27.62
CA TYR A 189 -3.11 -35.15 -26.99
C TYR A 189 -3.66 -36.40 -26.31
N CYS A 190 -2.88 -37.46 -26.32
CA CYS A 190 -3.01 -38.59 -25.44
C CYS A 190 -2.15 -38.36 -24.20
N ILE A 191 -2.78 -38.44 -23.03
CA ILE A 191 -2.10 -38.48 -21.73
C ILE A 191 -2.21 -39.91 -21.21
N ALA A 192 -1.08 -40.58 -21.00
CA ALA A 192 -1.04 -41.89 -20.39
C ALA A 192 -0.28 -41.86 -19.07
N LEU A 193 -0.88 -42.44 -18.04
CA LEU A 193 -0.31 -42.62 -16.72
C LEU A 193 0.01 -44.10 -16.53
N LYS A 194 1.29 -44.45 -16.41
CA LYS A 194 1.75 -45.84 -16.26
C LYS A 194 2.46 -46.04 -14.94
N MET A 195 1.99 -46.98 -14.12
CA MET A 195 2.71 -47.38 -12.93
C MET A 195 3.91 -48.25 -13.30
N ARG A 196 5.10 -47.90 -12.82
CA ARG A 196 6.34 -48.65 -13.06
C ARG A 196 6.21 -50.10 -12.64
N GLU A 197 6.68 -51.02 -13.47
CA GLU A 197 6.74 -52.45 -13.14
C GLU A 197 7.70 -52.75 -11.97
N SER A 198 8.64 -51.85 -11.71
CA SER A 198 9.58 -51.94 -10.58
C SER A 198 8.99 -51.45 -9.25
N ALA A 199 7.76 -50.93 -9.23
CA ALA A 199 7.10 -50.49 -8.00
C ALA A 199 6.88 -51.68 -7.05
N ASP A 200 7.40 -51.57 -5.83
CA ASP A 200 7.32 -52.62 -4.81
C ASP A 200 6.08 -52.47 -3.90
N ASN A 201 5.98 -53.32 -2.87
CA ASN A 201 4.84 -53.33 -1.96
C ASN A 201 4.71 -52.07 -1.09
N ASN A 202 5.70 -51.16 -1.09
CA ASN A 202 5.58 -49.89 -0.36
C ASN A 202 4.51 -48.96 -0.94
N TYR A 203 4.10 -49.20 -2.20
CA TYR A 203 3.05 -48.43 -2.89
C TYR A 203 1.67 -49.11 -2.85
N GLN A 204 1.56 -50.26 -2.17
CA GLN A 204 0.30 -51.02 -2.11
C GLN A 204 -0.77 -50.26 -1.32
N ASN A 205 -1.99 -50.22 -1.85
CA ASN A 205 -3.15 -49.48 -1.30
C ASN A 205 -3.02 -47.94 -1.35
N LEU A 206 -1.97 -47.41 -1.98
CA LEU A 206 -1.91 -45.99 -2.31
C LEU A 206 -2.75 -45.70 -3.56
N SER A 207 -3.18 -44.46 -3.73
CA SER A 207 -3.97 -44.02 -4.88
C SER A 207 -3.58 -42.61 -5.26
N VAL A 208 -3.61 -42.30 -6.57
CA VAL A 208 -3.51 -40.91 -7.05
C VAL A 208 -4.86 -40.24 -7.19
N GLY A 209 -5.98 -40.99 -7.27
CA GLY A 209 -7.36 -40.51 -7.17
C GLY A 209 -7.64 -39.13 -7.80
N GLU A 210 -8.34 -38.27 -7.06
CA GLU A 210 -8.53 -36.84 -7.37
C GLU A 210 -7.35 -35.98 -6.88
N GLY A 211 -6.16 -36.57 -6.69
CA GLY A 211 -4.99 -35.93 -6.10
C GLY A 211 -4.30 -34.90 -7.00
N PHE A 212 -4.75 -34.74 -8.24
CA PHE A 212 -4.27 -33.72 -9.18
C PHE A 212 -5.34 -33.30 -10.19
N SER A 213 -5.09 -32.17 -10.83
CA SER A 213 -5.91 -31.60 -11.90
C SER A 213 -5.05 -31.34 -13.13
N VAL A 214 -5.65 -31.47 -14.32
CA VAL A 214 -5.05 -31.01 -15.58
C VAL A 214 -5.57 -29.61 -15.84
N GLN A 215 -4.68 -28.62 -15.89
CA GLN A 215 -5.01 -27.21 -16.09
C GLN A 215 -4.55 -26.74 -17.47
N LEU A 216 -5.44 -26.08 -18.21
CA LEU A 216 -5.10 -25.35 -19.43
C LEU A 216 -5.09 -23.84 -19.13
N LEU A 217 -3.97 -23.20 -19.41
CA LEU A 217 -3.82 -21.75 -19.42
C LEU A 217 -3.62 -21.29 -20.87
N ALA A 218 -4.37 -20.29 -21.33
CA ALA A 218 -4.25 -19.74 -22.67
C ALA A 218 -4.25 -18.22 -22.65
N THR A 219 -3.44 -17.61 -23.52
CA THR A 219 -3.38 -16.16 -23.73
C THR A 219 -3.31 -15.87 -25.23
N GLN A 220 -3.79 -14.72 -25.67
CA GLN A 220 -3.74 -14.35 -27.07
C GLN A 220 -2.30 -14.49 -27.62
N TYR A 221 -2.19 -15.09 -28.80
CA TYR A 221 -0.96 -15.19 -29.56
C TYR A 221 -1.02 -14.14 -30.65
N THR A 222 0.03 -13.32 -30.73
CA THR A 222 0.20 -12.32 -31.78
C THR A 222 0.51 -13.03 -33.09
N TRP A 223 -0.54 -13.35 -33.83
CA TRP A 223 -0.49 -13.88 -35.20
C TRP A 223 -0.94 -12.81 -36.22
N GLU A 224 -1.30 -11.61 -35.77
CA GLU A 224 -1.69 -10.51 -36.65
C GLU A 224 -0.45 -9.71 -37.06
N GLU A 225 -0.13 -9.69 -38.36
CA GLU A 225 0.79 -8.70 -38.92
C GLU A 225 0.10 -7.33 -38.93
N ASP A 226 0.77 -6.31 -38.37
CA ASP A 226 0.54 -4.94 -38.79
C ASP A 226 1.51 -4.56 -39.93
N THR A 227 1.45 -3.33 -40.45
CA THR A 227 2.28 -2.93 -41.60
C THR A 227 3.77 -2.71 -41.23
N PHE A 228 4.17 -2.93 -39.98
CA PHE A 228 5.50 -2.61 -39.46
C PHE A 228 6.34 -3.84 -39.08
N ASP A 229 5.84 -4.83 -38.33
CA ASP A 229 6.42 -6.19 -38.17
C ASP A 229 5.55 -7.12 -37.28
N ASP A 230 5.99 -8.37 -37.13
CA ASP A 230 5.38 -9.45 -36.34
C ASP A 230 6.05 -9.67 -34.96
N GLN A 231 6.93 -8.76 -34.50
CA GLN A 231 7.86 -9.05 -33.39
C GLN A 231 7.61 -8.32 -32.08
N TYR A 232 6.55 -7.51 -31.96
CA TYR A 232 6.34 -6.70 -30.76
C TYR A 232 6.19 -7.52 -29.45
N ASP A 233 5.72 -8.78 -29.51
CA ASP A 233 5.54 -9.66 -28.34
C ASP A 233 6.24 -11.04 -28.45
N ALA A 234 7.14 -11.23 -29.42
CA ALA A 234 7.78 -12.53 -29.69
C ALA A 234 8.59 -13.09 -28.51
N ASP A 235 9.04 -12.22 -27.60
CA ASP A 235 9.79 -12.56 -26.38
C ASP A 235 8.98 -12.35 -25.08
N ALA A 236 7.65 -12.17 -25.16
CA ALA A 236 6.81 -11.96 -23.98
C ALA A 236 6.69 -13.24 -23.12
N LYS A 237 7.67 -13.43 -22.22
CA LYS A 237 7.60 -14.38 -21.12
C LYS A 237 6.39 -14.06 -20.25
N LEU A 238 5.59 -15.07 -19.94
CA LEU A 238 4.55 -14.99 -18.91
C LEU A 238 5.26 -14.91 -17.56
N ASP A 239 5.56 -13.68 -17.12
CA ASP A 239 6.26 -13.41 -15.87
C ASP A 239 5.28 -13.24 -14.69
N TRP A 240 4.25 -14.09 -14.63
CA TRP A 240 3.29 -14.09 -13.53
C TRP A 240 2.62 -15.45 -13.33
N THR A 241 2.31 -15.75 -12.07
CA THR A 241 1.72 -17.00 -11.60
C THR A 241 0.25 -16.75 -11.24
N PRO A 242 -0.73 -17.21 -12.07
CA PRO A 242 -2.14 -17.11 -11.73
C PRO A 242 -2.48 -17.94 -10.49
N VAL A 243 -3.30 -17.38 -9.60
CA VAL A 243 -3.88 -18.12 -8.47
C VAL A 243 -5.38 -17.85 -8.37
N ALA A 244 -6.18 -18.89 -8.16
CA ALA A 244 -7.63 -18.84 -8.09
C ALA A 244 -8.19 -19.38 -6.75
N SER A 245 -7.33 -19.92 -5.88
CA SER A 245 -7.70 -20.55 -4.63
C SER A 245 -6.65 -20.35 -3.54
N ALA A 246 -7.02 -20.56 -2.28
CA ALA A 246 -6.07 -20.47 -1.15
C ALA A 246 -4.94 -21.49 -1.28
N ASN A 247 -5.24 -22.71 -1.77
CA ASN A 247 -4.23 -23.73 -2.01
C ASN A 247 -3.24 -23.31 -3.10
N GLU A 248 -3.72 -22.73 -4.20
CA GLU A 248 -2.85 -22.22 -5.27
C GLU A 248 -1.96 -21.08 -4.79
N LEU A 249 -2.50 -20.13 -4.01
CA LEU A 249 -1.71 -19.05 -3.43
C LEU A 249 -0.64 -19.58 -2.48
N LYS A 250 -0.99 -20.55 -1.62
CA LYS A 250 -0.03 -21.21 -0.73
C LYS A 250 1.07 -21.91 -1.52
N LEU A 251 0.72 -22.68 -2.55
CA LEU A 251 1.67 -23.37 -3.42
C LEU A 251 2.59 -22.41 -4.16
N ALA A 252 2.06 -21.29 -4.65
CA ALA A 252 2.86 -20.28 -5.33
C ALA A 252 3.94 -19.70 -4.40
N LEU A 253 3.56 -19.41 -3.14
CA LEU A 253 4.48 -18.94 -2.11
C LEU A 253 5.51 -20.01 -1.71
N GLU A 254 5.08 -21.26 -1.50
CA GLU A 254 5.99 -22.38 -1.18
C GLU A 254 6.99 -22.70 -2.31
N ARG A 255 6.67 -22.29 -3.55
CA ARG A 255 7.51 -22.44 -4.74
C ARG A 255 8.32 -21.19 -5.07
N ASN A 256 8.30 -20.18 -4.20
CA ASN A 256 8.99 -18.91 -4.39
C ASN A 256 8.61 -18.18 -5.70
N ALA A 257 7.34 -18.21 -6.10
CA ALA A 257 6.87 -17.46 -7.26
C ALA A 257 7.02 -15.95 -7.03
N GLU A 258 7.81 -15.26 -7.85
CA GLU A 258 8.11 -13.83 -7.65
C GLU A 258 6.88 -12.95 -7.90
N ASN A 259 6.16 -13.19 -8.99
CA ASN A 259 4.99 -12.39 -9.41
C ASN A 259 3.73 -13.25 -9.38
N ILE A 260 2.87 -13.03 -8.39
CA ILE A 260 1.63 -13.78 -8.18
C ILE A 260 0.45 -12.88 -8.54
N VAL A 261 -0.51 -13.38 -9.32
CA VAL A 261 -1.70 -12.63 -9.74
C VAL A 261 -2.96 -13.41 -9.40
N LEU A 262 -3.86 -12.79 -8.63
CA LEU A 262 -5.16 -13.39 -8.34
C LEU A 262 -6.06 -13.34 -9.57
N THR A 263 -6.82 -14.41 -9.77
CA THR A 263 -7.81 -14.53 -10.84
C THR A 263 -9.25 -14.69 -10.31
N LYS A 264 -9.39 -14.87 -8.99
CA LYS A 264 -10.64 -14.98 -8.25
C LYS A 264 -10.46 -14.50 -6.81
N ASP A 265 -11.58 -14.23 -6.14
CA ASP A 265 -11.60 -14.07 -4.69
C ASP A 265 -11.16 -15.38 -4.00
N ILE A 266 -10.32 -15.25 -2.99
CA ILE A 266 -9.75 -16.35 -2.21
C ILE A 266 -10.28 -16.26 -0.79
N THR A 267 -10.67 -17.39 -0.21
CA THR A 267 -10.97 -17.50 1.23
C THR A 267 -9.96 -18.44 1.88
N THR A 268 -9.25 -17.98 2.90
CA THR A 268 -8.23 -18.77 3.61
C THR A 268 -8.65 -19.16 5.02
N ASN A 269 -8.26 -20.37 5.44
CA ASN A 269 -8.41 -20.90 6.78
C ASN A 269 -7.05 -21.15 7.48
N GLU A 270 -5.96 -20.66 6.89
CA GLU A 270 -4.61 -20.72 7.43
C GLU A 270 -3.80 -19.47 7.05
N ALA A 271 -2.62 -19.32 7.65
CA ALA A 271 -1.73 -18.21 7.35
C ALA A 271 -0.82 -18.57 6.17
N PHE A 272 -0.69 -17.66 5.21
CA PHE A 272 0.33 -17.72 4.18
C PHE A 272 1.68 -17.31 4.76
N VAL A 273 2.74 -18.07 4.47
CA VAL A 273 4.10 -17.79 4.93
C VAL A 273 4.92 -17.30 3.74
N VAL A 274 5.62 -16.18 3.94
CA VAL A 274 6.50 -15.56 2.95
C VAL A 274 7.91 -15.52 3.52
N ASP A 275 8.85 -16.24 2.91
CA ASP A 275 10.25 -16.31 3.33
C ASP A 275 11.25 -15.86 2.25
N TYR A 276 10.75 -15.25 1.18
CA TYR A 276 11.48 -14.63 0.06
C TYR A 276 10.86 -13.28 -0.31
N GLU A 277 11.29 -12.66 -1.42
CA GLU A 277 10.67 -11.46 -1.97
C GLU A 277 9.50 -11.83 -2.90
N ALA A 278 8.27 -11.59 -2.46
CA ALA A 278 7.06 -11.96 -3.17
C ALA A 278 6.20 -10.73 -3.51
N ASN A 279 5.75 -10.66 -4.76
CA ASN A 279 4.81 -9.65 -5.25
C ASN A 279 3.45 -10.30 -5.51
N ILE A 280 2.39 -9.84 -4.81
CA ILE A 280 1.03 -10.31 -5.03
C ILE A 280 0.19 -9.16 -5.57
N ASN A 281 -0.23 -9.28 -6.82
CA ASN A 281 -1.22 -8.42 -7.43
C ASN A 281 -2.62 -9.08 -7.33
N GLY A 282 -3.54 -8.43 -6.63
CA GLY A 282 -4.90 -8.94 -6.46
C GLY A 282 -5.77 -8.82 -7.70
N ALA A 283 -5.38 -8.01 -8.69
CA ALA A 283 -6.21 -7.68 -9.86
C ALA A 283 -7.64 -7.19 -9.48
N GLY A 284 -7.79 -6.60 -8.29
CA GLY A 284 -9.06 -6.17 -7.71
C GLY A 284 -9.78 -7.23 -6.86
N PHE A 285 -9.28 -8.46 -6.80
CA PHE A 285 -9.85 -9.54 -6.00
C PHE A 285 -9.46 -9.46 -4.52
N THR A 286 -10.22 -10.20 -3.71
CA THR A 286 -10.12 -10.22 -2.26
C THR A 286 -9.54 -11.53 -1.75
N VAL A 287 -8.62 -11.45 -0.78
CA VAL A 287 -8.27 -12.56 0.11
C VAL A 287 -8.99 -12.36 1.43
N SER A 288 -9.97 -13.22 1.72
CA SER A 288 -10.82 -13.13 2.92
C SER A 288 -10.49 -14.19 3.95
N ARG A 289 -10.65 -13.84 5.23
CA ARG A 289 -10.61 -14.79 6.35
C ARG A 289 -11.86 -15.67 6.38
N ALA A 290 -11.68 -16.99 6.46
CA ALA A 290 -12.80 -17.92 6.66
C ALA A 290 -13.49 -17.72 8.03
N ALA A 291 -14.82 -17.90 8.10
CA ALA A 291 -15.62 -17.64 9.29
C ALA A 291 -15.17 -18.37 10.58
N GLY A 292 -14.51 -19.52 10.46
CA GLY A 292 -13.99 -20.30 11.59
C GLY A 292 -12.51 -20.06 11.91
N TYR A 293 -11.81 -19.25 11.10
CA TYR A 293 -10.37 -19.04 11.23
C TYR A 293 -10.05 -17.72 11.92
N THR A 294 -9.41 -17.76 13.09
CA THR A 294 -9.08 -16.53 13.86
C THR A 294 -7.59 -16.17 13.84
N GLY A 295 -6.73 -16.89 13.10
CA GLY A 295 -5.27 -16.71 13.14
C GLY A 295 -4.74 -15.45 12.43
N GLY A 296 -3.47 -15.41 12.04
CA GLY A 296 -2.95 -14.36 11.13
C GLY A 296 -3.21 -14.72 9.66
N MET A 297 -3.16 -13.79 8.71
CA MET A 297 -3.37 -14.13 7.28
C MET A 297 -2.06 -14.27 6.50
N PHE A 298 -1.09 -13.41 6.79
CA PHE A 298 0.25 -13.44 6.20
C PHE A 298 1.31 -13.35 7.31
N THR A 299 2.35 -14.16 7.19
CA THR A 299 3.56 -14.10 8.02
C THR A 299 4.77 -13.87 7.13
N VAL A 300 5.41 -12.71 7.25
CA VAL A 300 6.64 -12.36 6.53
C VAL A 300 7.83 -12.67 7.43
N LYS A 301 8.66 -13.62 7.00
CA LYS A 301 9.84 -14.06 7.76
C LYS A 301 10.96 -13.02 7.72
N ALA A 302 11.96 -13.24 8.57
CA ALA A 302 13.18 -12.45 8.55
C ALA A 302 13.85 -12.55 7.16
N ASN A 303 14.35 -11.41 6.66
CA ASN A 303 14.95 -11.24 5.33
C ASN A 303 14.00 -11.48 4.13
N ALA A 304 12.69 -11.57 4.37
CA ALA A 304 11.67 -11.67 3.33
C ALA A 304 10.98 -10.33 3.08
N ALA A 305 10.33 -10.19 1.93
CA ALA A 305 9.56 -9.02 1.58
C ALA A 305 8.22 -9.44 0.94
N LEU A 306 7.14 -8.78 1.33
CA LEU A 306 5.82 -8.98 0.74
C LEU A 306 5.32 -7.65 0.19
N ALA A 307 5.20 -7.56 -1.13
CA ALA A 307 4.52 -6.45 -1.79
C ALA A 307 3.09 -6.86 -2.18
N LEU A 308 2.13 -6.03 -1.79
CA LEU A 308 0.73 -6.19 -2.13
C LEU A 308 0.30 -5.04 -3.04
N GLU A 309 -0.40 -5.35 -4.12
CA GLU A 309 -0.94 -4.37 -5.07
C GLU A 309 -2.35 -4.75 -5.51
N ASN A 310 -3.24 -3.76 -5.65
CA ASN A 310 -4.59 -3.94 -6.20
C ASN A 310 -5.34 -5.16 -5.61
N ILE A 311 -5.25 -5.32 -4.30
CA ILE A 311 -5.74 -6.49 -3.56
C ILE A 311 -6.44 -6.02 -2.29
N THR A 312 -7.59 -6.61 -1.97
CA THR A 312 -8.18 -6.44 -0.64
C THR A 312 -7.85 -7.66 0.21
N VAL A 313 -7.27 -7.46 1.40
CA VAL A 313 -7.11 -8.51 2.40
C VAL A 313 -8.06 -8.21 3.56
N ASP A 314 -9.11 -9.02 3.67
CA ASP A 314 -10.22 -8.81 4.59
C ASP A 314 -10.11 -9.74 5.82
N GLY A 315 -9.95 -9.10 6.99
CA GLY A 315 -9.83 -9.74 8.29
C GLY A 315 -11.12 -10.35 8.84
N GLY A 316 -12.25 -10.22 8.14
CA GLY A 316 -13.51 -10.93 8.39
C GLY A 316 -14.46 -10.27 9.37
N ALA A 317 -14.15 -9.11 9.94
CA ALA A 317 -15.08 -8.34 10.76
C ALA A 317 -16.21 -7.77 9.91
N VAL A 318 -17.42 -7.72 10.47
CA VAL A 318 -18.59 -7.12 9.83
C VAL A 318 -19.14 -6.06 10.78
N TRP A 319 -18.92 -4.79 10.42
CA TRP A 319 -19.27 -3.65 11.25
C TRP A 319 -20.75 -3.28 11.10
N THR A 320 -21.48 -3.33 12.22
CA THR A 320 -22.92 -3.05 12.31
C THR A 320 -23.22 -2.13 13.50
N GLY A 321 -24.48 -1.77 13.68
CA GLY A 321 -24.93 -0.89 14.75
C GLY A 321 -24.84 0.60 14.38
N PRO A 322 -24.99 1.50 15.37
CA PRO A 322 -24.97 2.94 15.15
C PRO A 322 -23.63 3.40 14.57
N ILE A 323 -23.70 4.34 13.63
CA ILE A 323 -22.50 4.97 13.05
C ILE A 323 -21.83 5.83 14.12
N ASN A 324 -20.54 5.64 14.30
CA ASN A 324 -19.70 6.51 15.13
C ASN A 324 -19.21 7.70 14.30
N ASP A 325 -19.29 8.91 14.85
CA ASP A 325 -18.99 10.16 14.12
C ASP A 325 -17.53 10.30 13.70
N VAL A 326 -16.60 9.64 14.39
CA VAL A 326 -15.18 9.65 14.03
C VAL A 326 -14.91 8.54 13.02
N LEU A 327 -15.33 7.31 13.35
CA LEU A 327 -15.03 6.11 12.57
C LEU A 327 -15.86 5.97 11.29
N GLN A 328 -16.95 6.73 11.15
CA GLN A 328 -17.86 6.74 9.99
C GLN A 328 -18.42 5.34 9.63
N ARG A 329 -18.47 4.42 10.60
CA ARG A 329 -19.05 3.08 10.49
C ARG A 329 -19.66 2.61 11.81
N GLY A 330 -20.30 1.45 11.78
CA GLY A 330 -20.76 0.74 12.97
C GLY A 330 -19.62 0.25 13.87
N THR A 331 -19.87 0.15 15.17
CA THR A 331 -18.86 -0.28 16.16
C THR A 331 -19.06 -1.72 16.66
N VAL A 332 -20.14 -2.39 16.24
CA VAL A 332 -20.46 -3.76 16.64
C VAL A 332 -20.00 -4.72 15.56
N ASN A 333 -19.04 -5.59 15.88
CA ASN A 333 -18.63 -6.67 14.98
C ASN A 333 -19.63 -7.84 15.06
N THR A 334 -20.19 -8.25 13.93
CA THR A 334 -21.02 -9.47 13.78
C THR A 334 -20.33 -10.56 12.95
N GLY A 335 -19.10 -10.30 12.49
CA GLY A 335 -18.25 -11.22 11.74
C GLY A 335 -17.23 -11.93 12.64
N VAL A 336 -16.02 -12.09 12.13
CA VAL A 336 -14.92 -12.76 12.82
C VAL A 336 -14.20 -11.79 13.76
N THR A 337 -13.94 -12.22 15.00
CA THR A 337 -12.96 -11.59 15.88
C THR A 337 -11.66 -12.38 15.79
N ALA A 338 -10.64 -11.77 15.20
CA ALA A 338 -9.32 -12.34 15.03
C ALA A 338 -8.49 -12.33 16.32
N THR A 339 -7.56 -13.28 16.38
CA THR A 339 -6.51 -13.42 17.39
C THR A 339 -5.12 -13.12 16.84
N GLY A 340 -4.98 -12.99 15.50
CA GLY A 340 -3.74 -12.65 14.80
C GLY A 340 -3.94 -11.50 13.82
N ALA A 341 -2.85 -10.78 13.53
CA ALA A 341 -2.86 -9.68 12.59
C ALA A 341 -3.09 -10.15 11.15
N ILE A 342 -3.57 -9.27 10.26
CA ILE A 342 -3.64 -9.62 8.83
C ILE A 342 -2.23 -9.92 8.32
N VAL A 343 -1.27 -9.03 8.59
CA VAL A 343 0.14 -9.24 8.26
C VAL A 343 0.99 -9.16 9.51
N THR A 344 1.84 -10.17 9.73
CA THR A 344 2.83 -10.20 10.81
C THR A 344 4.22 -10.26 10.18
N THR A 345 5.12 -9.37 10.59
CA THR A 345 6.54 -9.48 10.22
C THR A 345 7.35 -10.08 11.36
N GLU A 346 8.33 -10.90 11.01
CA GLU A 346 9.36 -11.41 11.90
C GLU A 346 10.70 -10.80 11.49
N GLY A 347 11.61 -10.59 12.44
CA GLY A 347 12.95 -10.15 12.07
C GLY A 347 12.96 -8.73 11.46
N ASN A 348 13.72 -8.61 10.38
CA ASN A 348 13.82 -7.47 9.48
C ASN A 348 12.91 -7.61 8.24
N GLY A 349 11.85 -8.41 8.32
CA GLY A 349 10.89 -8.57 7.22
C GLY A 349 10.26 -7.25 6.78
N VAL A 350 9.95 -7.16 5.50
CA VAL A 350 9.43 -5.95 4.85
C VAL A 350 8.03 -6.20 4.30
N VAL A 351 7.11 -5.26 4.54
CA VAL A 351 5.78 -5.25 3.92
C VAL A 351 5.62 -3.96 3.14
N GLU A 352 5.17 -4.08 1.90
CA GLU A 352 4.88 -2.95 1.03
C GLU A 352 3.42 -2.99 0.57
N LEU A 353 2.70 -1.90 0.80
CA LEU A 353 1.32 -1.70 0.38
C LEU A 353 1.29 -0.69 -0.77
N ASN A 354 1.28 -1.22 -1.99
CA ASN A 354 1.21 -0.42 -3.21
C ASN A 354 -0.23 0.01 -3.51
N GLN A 355 -0.40 0.76 -4.60
CA GLN A 355 -1.69 1.31 -5.00
C GLN A 355 -2.77 0.22 -5.07
N GLY A 356 -3.91 0.49 -4.46
CA GLY A 356 -5.06 -0.43 -4.45
C GLY A 356 -4.91 -1.63 -3.50
N ALA A 357 -3.80 -1.77 -2.77
CA ALA A 357 -3.71 -2.72 -1.67
C ALA A 357 -4.50 -2.20 -0.46
N VAL A 358 -5.41 -3.01 0.08
CA VAL A 358 -6.27 -2.64 1.22
C VAL A 358 -6.19 -3.72 2.28
N LEU A 359 -5.80 -3.36 3.50
CA LEU A 359 -5.89 -4.23 4.68
C LEU A 359 -7.06 -3.76 5.55
N GLN A 360 -8.09 -4.58 5.70
CA GLN A 360 -9.32 -4.12 6.36
C GLN A 360 -10.00 -5.13 7.28
N ASN A 361 -10.90 -4.59 8.10
CA ASN A 361 -11.88 -5.38 8.85
C ASN A 361 -11.24 -6.45 9.77
N ASN A 362 -10.07 -6.17 10.35
CA ASN A 362 -9.54 -7.02 11.43
C ASN A 362 -10.02 -6.50 12.78
N ASP A 363 -10.81 -7.31 13.48
CA ASP A 363 -11.25 -7.04 14.86
C ASP A 363 -10.50 -7.97 15.82
N GLY A 364 -10.17 -7.50 17.03
CA GLY A 364 -9.46 -8.28 18.06
C GLY A 364 -7.93 -8.35 17.89
N ALA A 365 -7.42 -8.10 16.68
CA ALA A 365 -6.00 -7.94 16.39
C ALA A 365 -5.77 -6.85 15.32
N ASN A 366 -4.59 -6.24 15.30
CA ASN A 366 -4.28 -5.11 14.40
C ASN A 366 -4.18 -5.60 12.94
N ALA A 367 -4.26 -4.71 11.95
CA ALA A 367 -4.01 -5.11 10.55
C ALA A 367 -2.56 -5.54 10.34
N VAL A 368 -1.60 -4.76 10.86
CA VAL A 368 -0.17 -5.05 10.72
C VAL A 368 0.48 -5.14 12.09
N PHE A 369 1.24 -6.22 12.30
CA PHE A 369 2.13 -6.36 13.45
C PHE A 369 3.59 -6.35 12.97
N LEU A 370 4.40 -5.46 13.53
CA LEU A 370 5.83 -5.36 13.25
C LEU A 370 6.65 -5.88 14.42
N ASP A 371 7.51 -6.88 14.20
CA ASP A 371 8.40 -7.38 15.27
C ASP A 371 9.42 -6.31 15.68
N THR A 372 9.10 -5.73 16.84
CA THR A 372 9.79 -4.64 17.52
C THR A 372 11.26 -4.89 17.89
N ARG A 373 11.76 -6.13 17.76
CA ARG A 373 13.09 -6.51 18.23
C ARG A 373 14.19 -6.45 17.16
N THR A 374 13.82 -6.34 15.89
CA THR A 374 14.67 -6.85 14.81
C THR A 374 14.65 -6.03 13.50
N GLY A 375 14.08 -4.83 13.49
CA GLY A 375 14.18 -3.91 12.34
C GLY A 375 13.16 -4.16 11.22
N SER A 376 11.97 -4.67 11.57
CA SER A 376 10.86 -4.81 10.62
C SER A 376 10.50 -3.48 9.94
N LYS A 377 10.00 -3.56 8.71
CA LYS A 377 9.69 -2.39 7.88
C LYS A 377 8.30 -2.48 7.26
N LEU A 378 7.56 -1.37 7.30
CA LEU A 378 6.31 -1.18 6.57
C LEU A 378 6.45 0.02 5.63
N ILE A 379 6.08 -0.16 4.36
CA ILE A 379 6.06 0.89 3.34
C ILE A 379 4.65 0.99 2.78
N ILE A 380 4.09 2.19 2.71
CA ILE A 380 2.76 2.46 2.15
C ILE A 380 2.92 3.43 0.97
N ASN A 381 2.74 2.92 -0.24
CA ASN A 381 2.94 3.59 -1.52
C ASN A 381 1.60 3.84 -2.24
N GLY A 382 0.52 4.07 -1.49
CA GLY A 382 -0.83 4.22 -2.05
C GLY A 382 -1.83 3.20 -1.53
N GLY A 383 -1.39 2.23 -0.74
CA GLY A 383 -2.27 1.28 -0.06
C GLY A 383 -3.05 1.90 1.10
N GLU A 384 -4.06 1.17 1.56
CA GLU A 384 -4.98 1.59 2.62
C GLU A 384 -5.02 0.58 3.77
N ILE A 385 -5.09 1.08 5.00
CA ILE A 385 -5.34 0.26 6.19
C ILE A 385 -6.57 0.83 6.90
N ILE A 386 -7.70 0.13 6.81
CA ILE A 386 -9.00 0.70 7.18
C ILE A 386 -9.89 -0.22 7.99
N ASN A 387 -10.77 0.37 8.81
CA ASN A 387 -11.83 -0.36 9.51
C ASN A 387 -11.32 -1.47 10.46
N ASN A 388 -10.15 -1.31 11.04
CA ASN A 388 -9.59 -2.27 11.98
C ASN A 388 -9.85 -1.84 13.43
N THR A 389 -10.02 -2.80 14.34
CA THR A 389 -10.24 -2.55 15.76
C THR A 389 -9.42 -3.52 16.61
N ALA A 390 -8.45 -3.01 17.38
CA ALA A 390 -7.70 -3.83 18.35
C ALA A 390 -7.07 -2.96 19.44
N ALA A 391 -6.03 -3.44 20.13
CA ALA A 391 -5.32 -2.63 21.10
C ALA A 391 -4.51 -1.49 20.44
N ALA A 392 -3.98 -1.71 19.25
CA ALA A 392 -3.69 -0.68 18.26
C ALA A 392 -4.68 -0.88 17.12
N GLY A 393 -5.30 0.16 16.56
CA GLY A 393 -6.32 -0.10 15.53
C GLY A 393 -5.71 -0.70 14.27
N ALA A 394 -4.79 0.00 13.61
CA ALA A 394 -4.17 -0.48 12.37
C ALA A 394 -2.81 -1.17 12.57
N ILE A 395 -1.82 -0.47 13.12
CA ILE A 395 -0.43 -0.92 13.18
C ILE A 395 0.03 -1.01 14.63
N TRP A 396 0.52 -2.19 15.04
CA TRP A 396 1.23 -2.36 16.31
C TRP A 396 2.67 -2.75 16.03
N GLY A 397 3.62 -1.96 16.49
CA GLY A 397 5.01 -2.41 16.57
C GLY A 397 6.00 -1.27 16.60
N GLY A 398 7.10 -1.42 15.88
CA GLY A 398 8.08 -0.39 15.60
C GLY A 398 9.19 -0.94 14.72
N GLY A 399 10.20 -0.13 14.44
CA GLY A 399 11.11 -0.34 13.32
C GLY A 399 11.03 0.86 12.37
N GLU A 400 10.91 0.61 11.08
CA GLU A 400 10.77 1.68 10.08
C GLU A 400 9.38 1.64 9.44
N ILE A 401 8.62 2.72 9.57
CA ILE A 401 7.30 2.86 8.95
C ILE A 401 7.36 4.05 8.01
N ILE A 402 7.12 3.83 6.73
CA ILE A 402 7.18 4.86 5.69
C ILE A 402 5.83 4.95 5.00
N MET A 403 5.23 6.13 4.98
CA MET A 403 4.01 6.42 4.25
C MET A 403 4.30 7.47 3.18
N ASN A 404 4.40 7.04 1.93
CA ASN A 404 4.62 7.90 0.77
C ASN A 404 3.30 8.42 0.20
N ALA A 405 2.25 7.60 0.25
CA ALA A 405 0.88 7.91 -0.15
C ALA A 405 -0.09 6.93 0.55
N GLY A 406 -1.37 6.97 0.21
CA GLY A 406 -2.38 6.04 0.73
C GLY A 406 -3.10 6.53 1.97
N LYS A 407 -3.76 5.63 2.70
CA LYS A 407 -4.63 5.97 3.83
C LYS A 407 -4.46 5.05 5.04
N ILE A 408 -4.49 5.62 6.24
CA ILE A 408 -4.71 4.85 7.47
C ILE A 408 -5.91 5.49 8.17
N SER A 409 -7.07 4.87 8.00
CA SER A 409 -8.33 5.54 8.34
C SER A 409 -9.37 4.65 8.96
N TYR A 410 -10.26 5.25 9.76
CA TYR A 410 -11.35 4.50 10.39
C TYR A 410 -10.81 3.36 11.27
N ASN A 411 -9.65 3.49 11.90
CA ASN A 411 -9.15 2.44 12.79
C ASN A 411 -9.42 2.81 14.25
N SER A 412 -9.73 1.81 15.08
CA SER A 412 -10.06 1.99 16.49
C SER A 412 -9.07 1.24 17.38
N GLY A 413 -8.38 1.96 18.27
CA GLY A 413 -7.34 1.41 19.14
C GLY A 413 -7.56 1.73 20.61
N SER A 414 -7.06 0.90 21.53
CA SER A 414 -6.99 1.32 22.93
C SER A 414 -5.89 2.35 23.18
N LEU A 415 -4.78 2.30 22.43
CA LEU A 415 -3.72 3.29 22.41
C LEU A 415 -3.27 3.46 20.97
N GLY A 416 -3.52 4.62 20.35
CA GLY A 416 -3.27 4.79 18.92
C GLY A 416 -4.35 4.10 18.08
N GLY A 417 -5.26 4.87 17.50
CA GLY A 417 -6.22 4.34 16.54
C GLY A 417 -5.53 3.87 15.25
N ALA A 418 -4.58 4.63 14.74
CA ALA A 418 -3.77 4.26 13.58
C ALA A 418 -2.55 3.42 13.99
N ILE A 419 -1.66 3.99 14.82
CA ILE A 419 -0.35 3.40 15.09
C ILE A 419 -0.07 3.41 16.59
N ARG A 420 0.36 2.24 17.10
CA ARG A 420 0.91 2.12 18.44
C ARG A 420 2.37 1.71 18.40
N VAL A 421 3.24 2.61 18.85
CA VAL A 421 4.69 2.38 18.96
C VAL A 421 5.04 1.93 20.38
N VAL A 422 5.67 0.75 20.50
CA VAL A 422 5.93 0.07 21.79
C VAL A 422 7.39 -0.28 22.04
N THR A 423 8.34 0.21 21.23
CA THR A 423 9.73 -0.32 21.23
C THR A 423 10.67 0.51 22.09
N ASN A 424 11.68 -0.16 22.68
CA ASN A 424 12.85 0.51 23.29
C ASN A 424 13.98 0.75 22.26
N VAL A 425 13.68 0.65 20.97
CA VAL A 425 14.66 0.65 19.86
C VAL A 425 14.18 1.69 18.85
N GLY A 426 14.98 2.74 18.60
CA GLY A 426 14.60 3.96 17.89
C GLY A 426 13.78 3.73 16.62
N THR A 427 12.46 3.73 16.77
CA THR A 427 11.49 3.63 15.68
C THR A 427 11.56 4.90 14.85
N VAL A 428 11.47 4.76 13.54
CA VAL A 428 11.36 5.88 12.62
C VAL A 428 10.03 5.77 11.88
N LEU A 429 9.14 6.73 12.12
CA LEU A 429 7.93 6.92 11.32
C LEU A 429 8.18 8.10 10.38
N THR A 430 8.05 7.88 9.08
CA THR A 430 8.16 8.94 8.06
C THR A 430 6.89 9.00 7.24
N MET A 431 6.26 10.18 7.18
CA MET A 431 5.12 10.45 6.30
C MET A 431 5.54 11.52 5.28
N ASN A 432 5.68 11.10 4.03
CA ASN A 432 5.97 11.97 2.89
C ASN A 432 4.69 12.42 2.17
N GLY A 433 3.58 11.68 2.35
CA GLY A 433 2.29 11.96 1.74
C GLY A 433 1.18 11.05 2.29
N GLY A 434 -0.02 11.15 1.72
CA GLY A 434 -1.20 10.37 2.11
C GLY A 434 -2.02 10.97 3.26
N GLU A 435 -2.96 10.18 3.79
CA GLU A 435 -3.93 10.62 4.80
C GLU A 435 -3.93 9.69 6.02
N MET A 436 -3.77 10.25 7.22
CA MET A 436 -4.03 9.54 8.48
C MET A 436 -5.22 10.19 9.19
N ASN A 437 -6.42 9.69 8.92
CA ASN A 437 -7.63 10.39 9.33
C ASN A 437 -8.73 9.49 9.90
N HIS A 438 -9.68 10.08 10.65
CA HIS A 438 -10.82 9.34 11.18
C HIS A 438 -10.44 8.14 12.07
N ASN A 439 -9.28 8.19 12.73
CA ASN A 439 -8.86 7.15 13.67
C ASN A 439 -9.31 7.52 15.10
N TYR A 440 -9.71 6.50 15.84
CA TYR A 440 -10.30 6.63 17.16
C TYR A 440 -9.44 5.91 18.20
N SER A 441 -9.20 6.56 19.33
CA SER A 441 -8.62 5.90 20.50
C SER A 441 -9.45 6.09 21.76
N THR A 442 -9.69 4.98 22.49
CA THR A 442 -10.30 5.01 23.83
C THR A 442 -9.35 5.49 24.92
N SER A 443 -8.08 5.75 24.58
CA SER A 443 -7.09 6.36 25.47
C SER A 443 -6.32 7.44 24.71
N GLN A 444 -5.02 7.54 24.93
CA GLN A 444 -4.12 8.56 24.38
C GLN A 444 -3.77 8.31 22.91
N GLY A 445 -3.62 9.38 22.13
CA GLY A 445 -3.19 9.28 20.74
C GLY A 445 -4.31 8.77 19.84
N GLY A 446 -5.16 9.65 19.31
CA GLY A 446 -6.27 9.22 18.45
C GLY A 446 -5.77 8.57 17.16
N ALA A 447 -4.72 9.12 16.54
CA ALA A 447 -4.00 8.44 15.46
C ALA A 447 -2.79 7.67 16.00
N ILE A 448 -1.82 8.37 16.59
CA ILE A 448 -0.52 7.80 16.98
C ILE A 448 -0.36 7.81 18.48
N TRP A 449 -0.02 6.67 19.06
CA TRP A 449 0.52 6.58 20.40
C TRP A 449 2.00 6.20 20.37
N ALA A 450 2.82 7.10 20.89
CA ALA A 450 4.26 6.94 21.06
C ALA A 450 4.58 7.02 22.55
N GLY A 451 4.79 5.89 23.23
CA GLY A 451 4.85 5.88 24.71
C GLY A 451 5.90 4.98 25.32
N SER A 452 6.97 4.66 24.61
CA SER A 452 8.06 3.87 25.16
C SER A 452 8.93 4.68 26.11
N SER A 453 9.21 4.12 27.28
CA SER A 453 9.85 4.81 28.41
C SER A 453 11.37 5.03 28.27
N SER A 454 11.97 4.70 27.12
CA SER A 454 13.45 4.71 26.98
C SER A 454 13.99 4.81 25.55
N SER A 455 13.25 5.38 24.59
CA SER A 455 13.64 5.35 23.17
C SER A 455 13.65 6.73 22.54
N ASN A 456 14.71 7.03 21.77
CA ASN A 456 14.78 8.20 20.90
C ASN A 456 14.04 7.90 19.58
N ASN A 457 12.72 7.65 19.60
CA ASN A 457 12.01 7.46 18.34
C ASN A 457 11.88 8.81 17.61
N VAL A 458 11.84 8.74 16.29
CA VAL A 458 11.80 9.91 15.42
C VAL A 458 10.59 9.80 14.51
N TYR A 459 9.72 10.80 14.61
CA TYR A 459 8.52 10.95 13.79
C TYR A 459 8.76 12.13 12.85
N VAL A 460 8.73 11.88 11.54
CA VAL A 460 9.03 12.86 10.50
C VAL A 460 7.83 13.00 9.58
N PHE A 461 7.22 14.17 9.58
CA PHE A 461 6.05 14.50 8.76
C PHE A 461 6.44 15.58 7.74
N ASN A 462 6.66 15.17 6.49
CA ASN A 462 7.10 16.04 5.39
C ASN A 462 5.96 16.45 4.44
N GLY A 463 4.89 15.65 4.36
CA GLY A 463 3.76 15.88 3.46
C GLY A 463 2.57 14.98 3.79
N GLY A 464 1.42 15.26 3.17
CA GLY A 464 0.15 14.60 3.48
C GLY A 464 -0.61 15.29 4.62
N GLU A 465 -1.62 14.61 5.16
CA GLU A 465 -2.45 15.17 6.24
C GLU A 465 -2.74 14.17 7.37
N MET A 466 -2.83 14.69 8.59
CA MET A 466 -3.34 13.97 9.75
C MET A 466 -4.52 14.75 10.33
N ALA A 467 -5.73 14.22 10.16
CA ALA A 467 -6.95 14.98 10.45
C ALA A 467 -8.12 14.16 10.97
N TYR A 468 -9.08 14.80 11.64
CA TYR A 468 -10.31 14.14 12.11
C TYR A 468 -10.07 12.93 13.02
N ASN A 469 -8.92 12.85 13.68
CA ASN A 469 -8.63 11.79 14.64
C ASN A 469 -9.10 12.21 16.03
N TYR A 470 -9.54 11.22 16.82
CA TYR A 470 -10.12 11.46 18.13
C TYR A 470 -9.50 10.60 19.22
N SER A 471 -9.21 11.22 20.37
CA SER A 471 -8.77 10.55 21.59
C SER A 471 -9.77 10.81 22.73
N GLU A 472 -10.21 9.76 23.43
CA GLU A 472 -10.98 9.91 24.68
C GLU A 472 -10.15 10.49 25.84
N GLN A 473 -8.84 10.73 25.65
CA GLN A 473 -7.97 11.37 26.63
C GLN A 473 -7.24 12.60 26.06
N VAL A 474 -6.00 12.44 25.61
CA VAL A 474 -5.08 13.51 25.20
C VAL A 474 -4.39 13.16 23.89
N GLY A 475 -4.12 14.17 23.08
CA GLY A 475 -3.45 14.00 21.79
C GLY A 475 -4.38 13.35 20.77
N GLY A 476 -5.36 14.10 20.27
CA GLY A 476 -6.29 13.62 19.25
C GLY A 476 -5.58 13.09 18.01
N ALA A 477 -4.53 13.76 17.56
CA ALA A 477 -3.64 13.24 16.51
C ALA A 477 -2.56 12.33 17.11
N MET A 478 -1.75 12.86 18.05
CA MET A 478 -0.60 12.12 18.57
C MET A 478 -0.38 12.33 20.07
N TYR A 479 -0.06 11.24 20.77
CA TYR A 479 0.58 11.28 22.08
C TYR A 479 2.07 10.97 21.92
N ALA A 480 2.93 11.94 22.18
CA ALA A 480 4.38 11.83 22.18
C ALA A 480 4.88 11.72 23.64
N GLY A 481 5.31 10.53 24.02
CA GLY A 481 5.81 10.18 25.34
C GLY A 481 7.23 10.68 25.60
N TYR A 482 8.00 9.88 26.33
CA TYR A 482 9.31 10.24 26.85
C TYR A 482 10.39 10.23 25.75
N TYR A 483 11.18 11.30 25.65
CA TYR A 483 12.33 11.41 24.74
C TYR A 483 12.02 11.31 23.24
N GLU A 484 10.74 11.46 22.86
CA GLU A 484 10.33 11.36 21.46
C GLU A 484 10.72 12.60 20.68
N THR A 485 11.15 12.44 19.43
CA THR A 485 11.42 13.55 18.53
C THR A 485 10.37 13.62 17.44
N VAL A 486 9.58 14.69 17.41
CA VAL A 486 8.60 14.96 16.36
C VAL A 486 9.10 16.09 15.47
N LYS A 487 9.15 15.85 14.16
CA LYS A 487 9.57 16.81 13.14
C LYS A 487 8.43 17.02 12.15
N ILE A 488 8.01 18.27 11.99
CA ILE A 488 7.03 18.67 10.97
C ILE A 488 7.72 19.61 9.97
N GLY A 489 7.55 19.35 8.68
CA GLY A 489 8.16 20.11 7.61
C GLY A 489 7.38 20.00 6.30
N GLY A 490 7.95 20.57 5.24
CA GLY A 490 7.39 20.50 3.89
C GLY A 490 5.95 21.01 3.80
N THR A 491 5.04 20.20 3.26
CA THR A 491 3.63 20.54 3.00
C THR A 491 2.65 19.81 3.91
N PHE A 492 3.13 19.20 5.01
CA PHE A 492 2.30 18.43 5.92
C PHE A 492 1.21 19.28 6.59
N LYS A 493 0.01 18.74 6.74
CA LYS A 493 -1.12 19.39 7.41
C LYS A 493 -1.60 18.59 8.62
N LEU A 494 -1.76 19.27 9.75
CA LEU A 494 -2.26 18.70 11.00
C LEU A 494 -3.47 19.50 11.46
N HIS A 495 -4.68 18.97 11.28
CA HIS A 495 -5.89 19.75 11.51
C HIS A 495 -7.12 18.95 11.89
N ASP A 496 -8.14 19.61 12.45
CA ASP A 496 -9.42 18.99 12.79
C ASP A 496 -9.32 17.75 13.70
N ASN A 497 -8.24 17.60 14.45
CA ASN A 497 -8.10 16.53 15.44
C ASN A 497 -8.65 16.99 16.78
N ALA A 498 -9.22 16.07 17.55
CA ALA A 498 -9.89 16.39 18.82
C ALA A 498 -9.55 15.40 19.92
N ALA A 499 -9.59 15.86 21.16
CA ALA A 499 -9.44 15.00 22.33
C ALA A 499 -10.36 15.47 23.46
N ALA A 500 -10.81 14.54 24.32
CA ALA A 500 -11.68 14.88 25.44
C ALA A 500 -11.06 15.92 26.42
N SER A 501 -9.72 15.96 26.51
CA SER A 501 -8.96 16.97 27.28
C SER A 501 -8.86 18.34 26.61
N GLY A 502 -9.27 18.48 25.34
CA GLY A 502 -9.05 19.67 24.53
C GLY A 502 -7.68 19.72 23.82
N VAL A 503 -6.76 18.78 24.09
CA VAL A 503 -5.46 18.67 23.39
C VAL A 503 -5.62 17.86 22.11
N GLY A 504 -6.17 18.49 21.06
CA GLY A 504 -6.55 17.78 19.84
C GLY A 504 -5.39 17.41 18.91
N ALA A 505 -4.31 18.19 18.80
CA ALA A 505 -3.21 17.85 17.90
C ALA A 505 -2.20 16.90 18.57
N ILE A 506 -1.17 17.43 19.24
CA ILE A 506 -0.08 16.62 19.83
C ILE A 506 0.12 16.94 21.31
N ARG A 507 0.07 15.89 22.13
CA ARG A 507 0.48 15.93 23.53
C ARG A 507 1.91 15.44 23.67
N PHE A 508 2.84 16.30 24.08
CA PHE A 508 4.21 15.93 24.42
C PHE A 508 4.37 15.75 25.93
N HIS A 509 5.06 14.69 26.33
CA HIS A 509 5.22 14.31 27.72
C HIS A 509 6.69 14.04 28.08
N ASN A 510 7.30 14.96 28.84
CA ASN A 510 8.64 14.85 29.45
C ASN A 510 9.81 14.55 28.48
N HIS A 511 10.69 15.54 28.30
CA HIS A 511 11.95 15.44 27.55
C HIS A 511 11.82 15.11 26.05
N ALA A 512 10.62 15.20 25.49
CA ALA A 512 10.41 15.14 24.05
C ALA A 512 10.92 16.42 23.35
N SER A 513 11.16 16.31 22.05
CA SER A 513 11.62 17.40 21.20
C SER A 513 10.66 17.60 20.03
N PHE A 514 10.23 18.84 19.84
CA PHE A 514 9.44 19.25 18.67
C PHE A 514 10.27 20.14 17.75
N VAL A 515 10.31 19.82 16.46
CA VAL A 515 10.96 20.63 15.43
C VAL A 515 9.97 20.91 14.33
N MET A 516 9.78 22.17 13.97
CA MET A 516 8.94 22.57 12.85
C MET A 516 9.72 23.46 11.89
N THR A 517 9.83 23.05 10.63
CA THR A 517 10.54 23.80 9.58
C THR A 517 9.63 24.18 8.41
N GLY A 518 8.37 23.74 8.42
CA GLY A 518 7.36 23.91 7.37
C GLY A 518 6.04 23.28 7.81
N GLY A 519 5.08 23.11 6.90
CA GLY A 519 3.76 22.53 7.19
C GLY A 519 2.78 23.48 7.87
N GLU A 520 1.57 23.00 8.13
CA GLU A 520 0.45 23.75 8.69
C GLU A 520 -0.22 23.01 9.86
N ILE A 521 -0.47 23.70 10.98
CA ILE A 521 -1.22 23.19 12.14
C ILE A 521 -2.37 24.15 12.42
N TYR A 522 -3.61 23.69 12.35
CA TYR A 522 -4.80 24.54 12.53
C TYR A 522 -6.03 23.74 12.98
N ASP A 523 -7.04 24.37 13.58
CA ASP A 523 -8.34 23.75 13.88
C ASP A 523 -8.30 22.45 14.73
N ASN A 524 -7.28 22.24 15.58
CA ASN A 524 -7.22 21.06 16.48
C ASN A 524 -7.73 21.33 17.91
N GLY A 525 -8.63 22.30 18.07
CA GLY A 525 -9.18 22.72 19.36
C GLY A 525 -8.27 23.64 20.19
N GLU A 526 -8.75 24.06 21.35
CA GLU A 526 -8.15 25.15 22.15
C GLU A 526 -6.69 24.90 22.61
N ASN A 527 -6.24 23.63 22.69
CA ASN A 527 -4.89 23.26 23.12
C ASN A 527 -4.19 22.34 22.11
N SER A 528 -4.25 22.66 20.82
CA SER A 528 -3.69 21.85 19.73
C SER A 528 -2.31 21.25 20.02
N LEU A 529 -1.36 22.05 20.53
CA LEU A 529 -0.02 21.60 20.90
C LEU A 529 0.18 21.75 22.40
N PHE A 530 0.49 20.67 23.11
CA PHE A 530 0.78 20.72 24.56
C PHE A 530 2.16 20.16 24.88
N LEU A 531 3.06 20.98 25.39
CA LEU A 531 4.41 20.57 25.77
C LEU A 531 4.67 20.76 27.27
N LEU A 532 4.88 19.67 28.01
CA LEU A 532 5.34 19.70 29.42
C LEU A 532 6.79 19.21 29.56
N ASN A 533 7.71 20.06 30.03
CA ASN A 533 9.13 19.76 30.22
C ASN A 533 9.84 19.29 28.94
N ASN A 534 9.54 19.93 27.81
CA ASN A 534 10.04 19.56 26.49
C ASN A 534 10.75 20.75 25.81
N SER A 535 11.50 20.46 24.74
CA SER A 535 12.10 21.49 23.88
C SER A 535 11.33 21.63 22.57
N ALA A 536 11.13 22.87 22.10
CA ALA A 536 10.57 23.14 20.78
C ALA A 536 11.48 24.08 19.98
N SER A 537 11.66 23.79 18.69
CA SER A 537 12.38 24.61 17.72
C SER A 537 11.51 24.82 16.48
N ILE A 538 11.03 26.05 16.28
CA ILE A 538 10.17 26.39 15.15
C ILE A 538 10.90 27.40 14.27
N THR A 539 11.11 27.04 13.00
CA THR A 539 11.86 27.86 12.05
C THR A 539 11.15 28.13 10.72
N GLY A 540 9.95 27.58 10.52
CA GLY A 540 9.15 27.71 9.29
C GLY A 540 7.77 27.06 9.46
N GLY A 541 6.83 27.42 8.58
CA GLY A 541 5.46 26.86 8.56
C GLY A 541 4.41 27.71 9.27
N LYS A 542 3.17 27.21 9.34
CA LYS A 542 2.01 27.95 9.84
C LYS A 542 1.35 27.28 11.04
N ILE A 543 1.04 28.03 12.09
CA ILE A 543 0.28 27.54 13.25
C ILE A 543 -0.86 28.53 13.53
N ILE A 544 -2.10 28.05 13.52
CA ILE A 544 -3.32 28.86 13.70
C ILE A 544 -4.12 28.30 14.88
N ASP A 545 -4.57 29.17 15.79
CA ASP A 545 -5.51 28.83 16.89
C ASP A 545 -5.07 27.62 17.74
N SER A 546 -3.77 27.51 18.02
CA SER A 546 -3.14 26.26 18.45
C SER A 546 -1.97 26.47 19.41
N PHE A 547 -2.14 26.69 20.74
CA PHE A 547 -0.99 26.62 21.66
C PHE A 547 -1.32 26.48 23.17
N GLY A 548 -0.68 25.52 23.86
CA GLY A 548 -0.57 25.44 25.33
C GLY A 548 0.83 24.93 25.78
N TYR A 549 1.45 25.51 26.82
CA TYR A 549 2.89 25.29 27.06
C TYR A 549 3.37 25.26 28.53
N SER A 550 4.39 24.43 28.81
CA SER A 550 5.38 24.58 29.91
C SER A 550 6.73 23.88 29.59
N GLY A 551 7.76 24.63 29.15
CA GLY A 551 9.09 24.12 28.72
C GLY A 551 10.06 25.25 28.26
N GLY A 552 11.14 24.96 27.50
CA GLY A 552 11.96 25.97 26.82
C GLY A 552 11.67 26.07 25.30
N LEU A 553 11.28 27.26 24.81
CA LEU A 553 10.87 27.50 23.40
C LEU A 553 11.94 28.32 22.65
N ASN A 554 12.41 27.81 21.50
CA ASN A 554 13.29 28.54 20.57
C ASN A 554 12.55 28.83 19.25
N LEU A 555 12.41 30.10 18.89
CA LEU A 555 11.81 30.55 17.63
C LEU A 555 12.90 31.19 16.74
N THR A 556 13.19 30.60 15.57
CA THR A 556 14.21 31.12 14.63
C THR A 556 13.56 31.43 13.28
N TRP A 557 13.20 32.69 13.03
CA TRP A 557 12.29 33.04 11.93
C TRP A 557 12.88 32.94 10.52
N GLY A 558 12.10 32.33 9.62
CA GLY A 558 12.07 32.45 8.16
C GLY A 558 10.70 31.96 7.68
N GLU A 559 9.98 32.70 6.83
CA GLU A 559 8.58 32.42 6.35
C GLU A 559 7.71 31.57 7.31
N ALA A 560 7.62 31.95 8.59
CA ALA A 560 6.77 31.28 9.57
C ALA A 560 5.66 32.25 9.99
N GLU A 561 4.40 31.81 10.00
CA GLU A 561 3.29 32.65 10.45
C GLU A 561 2.50 31.93 11.55
N VAL A 562 2.66 32.42 12.78
CA VAL A 562 2.01 31.92 14.01
C VAL A 562 0.98 32.97 14.44
N ASP A 563 -0.31 32.66 14.35
CA ASP A 563 -1.38 33.47 14.96
C ASP A 563 -2.24 32.54 15.86
N GLY A 564 -1.88 32.50 17.15
CA GLY A 564 -2.49 31.69 18.20
C GLY A 564 -1.90 32.00 19.60
N VAL A 565 -2.70 31.84 20.66
CA VAL A 565 -2.36 32.19 22.05
C VAL A 565 -1.28 31.27 22.63
N ILE A 566 -0.08 31.78 22.95
CA ILE A 566 0.94 31.02 23.69
C ILE A 566 0.67 31.07 25.20
N ALA A 567 -0.07 30.09 25.74
CA ALA A 567 -0.28 29.96 27.18
C ALA A 567 0.94 29.33 27.89
N TYR A 568 1.50 30.01 28.89
CA TYR A 568 2.59 29.51 29.74
C TYR A 568 2.08 29.14 31.14
N ASP A 569 2.41 27.93 31.62
CA ASP A 569 2.36 27.57 33.04
C ASP A 569 3.70 27.90 33.70
N LEU A 570 3.68 28.86 34.64
CA LEU A 570 4.83 29.39 35.34
C LEU A 570 5.26 28.55 36.56
N SER A 571 4.62 27.39 36.79
CA SER A 571 4.96 26.49 37.91
C SER A 571 6.33 25.81 37.78
N THR A 572 7.03 25.96 36.64
CA THR A 572 8.40 25.45 36.42
C THR A 572 9.39 26.59 36.16
N ASN A 573 10.66 26.42 36.57
CA ASN A 573 11.75 27.43 36.51
C ASN A 573 12.14 27.95 35.09
N HIS A 574 11.33 27.76 34.05
CA HIS A 574 11.64 28.07 32.65
C HIS A 574 10.85 29.27 32.12
N ASN A 575 11.15 30.47 32.65
CA ASN A 575 10.45 31.71 32.30
C ASN A 575 11.12 32.48 31.15
N THR A 576 11.62 31.80 30.11
CA THR A 576 12.36 32.47 29.03
C THR A 576 12.06 31.86 27.64
N ALA A 577 11.66 32.72 26.71
CA ALA A 577 11.56 32.41 25.27
C ALA A 577 12.72 33.06 24.51
N TYR A 578 13.34 32.35 23.58
CA TYR A 578 14.38 32.90 22.72
C TYR A 578 13.83 33.18 21.31
N LEU A 579 13.94 34.43 20.83
CA LEU A 579 13.49 34.83 19.48
C LEU A 579 14.67 35.35 18.65
N ALA A 580 14.74 34.96 17.38
CA ALA A 580 15.58 35.65 16.40
C ALA A 580 14.95 37.01 16.02
N ALA A 581 15.76 38.07 15.87
CA ALA A 581 15.30 39.46 15.82
C ALA A 581 14.50 39.86 14.55
N GLU A 582 14.41 39.01 13.53
CA GLU A 582 13.64 39.28 12.30
C GLU A 582 12.18 38.78 12.41
N PHE A 583 11.44 39.22 13.44
CA PHE A 583 10.02 38.89 13.59
C PHE A 583 9.12 40.06 13.18
N ASN A 584 7.94 39.76 12.61
CA ASN A 584 6.92 40.76 12.20
C ASN A 584 5.97 41.11 13.34
N THR A 585 5.23 40.12 13.87
CA THR A 585 4.34 40.28 15.03
C THR A 585 4.16 38.92 15.71
N LEU A 586 4.23 38.88 17.03
CA LEU A 586 3.95 37.72 17.87
C LEU A 586 2.81 38.07 18.81
N LYS A 587 1.69 37.36 18.71
CA LYS A 587 0.60 37.45 19.69
C LYS A 587 0.73 36.33 20.71
N PHE A 588 0.55 36.61 22.00
CA PHE A 588 0.65 35.61 23.07
C PHE A 588 -0.28 35.96 24.25
N SER A 589 -0.65 35.00 25.11
CA SER A 589 -1.47 35.28 26.32
C SER A 589 -1.06 34.37 27.46
N VAL A 590 -0.98 34.86 28.69
CA VAL A 590 -0.42 34.11 29.84
C VAL A 590 -1.56 33.66 30.77
N ASN A 591 -1.53 32.44 31.31
CA ASN A 591 -2.63 31.97 32.19
C ASN A 591 -2.49 32.56 33.60
N GLU A 592 -3.58 33.09 34.18
CA GLU A 592 -3.61 34.06 35.29
C GLU A 592 -3.31 33.51 36.71
N SER A 593 -2.67 32.35 36.89
CA SER A 593 -2.66 31.67 38.18
C SER A 593 -1.43 31.81 39.12
N ASP A 594 -0.36 32.59 38.85
CA ASP A 594 0.82 32.54 39.75
C ASP A 594 1.71 33.79 39.93
N GLU A 595 2.26 34.01 41.13
CA GLU A 595 3.21 35.10 41.49
C GLU A 595 4.54 35.11 40.68
N HIS A 596 4.69 34.26 39.67
CA HIS A 596 5.88 34.09 38.84
C HIS A 596 5.86 34.89 37.51
N PHE A 597 4.80 35.67 37.25
CA PHE A 597 4.62 36.50 36.04
C PHE A 597 5.76 37.49 35.79
N ALA A 598 6.30 38.11 36.84
CA ALA A 598 7.33 39.15 36.74
C ALA A 598 8.67 38.66 36.16
N ASN A 599 8.83 37.34 36.01
CA ASN A 599 10.08 36.72 35.56
C ASN A 599 10.01 36.20 34.12
N PHE A 600 8.89 36.35 33.40
CA PHE A 600 8.82 35.95 32.00
C PHE A 600 9.60 36.92 31.11
N ASN A 601 10.58 36.40 30.38
CA ASN A 601 11.50 37.18 29.56
C ASN A 601 11.58 36.65 28.12
N PHE A 602 11.53 37.54 27.14
CA PHE A 602 11.98 37.24 25.79
C PHE A 602 13.46 37.65 25.65
N LYS A 603 14.32 36.70 25.32
CA LYS A 603 15.76 36.91 25.06
C LYS A 603 16.06 36.78 23.57
N PRO A 604 17.03 37.52 23.03
CA PRO A 604 17.48 37.26 21.67
C PRO A 604 18.12 35.88 21.58
N ALA A 605 17.84 35.16 20.50
CA ALA A 605 18.56 33.93 20.17
C ALA A 605 20.05 34.22 19.91
N ALA A 606 20.92 33.21 20.04
CA ALA A 606 22.35 33.38 19.84
C ALA A 606 22.66 33.97 18.45
N GLY A 607 23.39 35.10 18.42
CA GLY A 607 23.73 35.83 17.20
C GLY A 607 22.78 36.98 16.83
N TYR A 608 21.72 37.21 17.60
CA TYR A 608 20.75 38.28 17.37
C TYR A 608 20.75 39.33 18.50
N THR A 609 20.23 40.52 18.23
CA THR A 609 20.04 41.59 19.22
C THR A 609 18.65 42.20 19.07
N TYR A 610 17.98 42.47 20.18
CA TYR A 610 16.74 43.25 20.19
C TYR A 610 17.00 44.75 20.33
N THR A 611 16.05 45.53 19.85
CA THR A 611 15.96 46.98 20.05
C THR A 611 14.64 47.34 20.72
N ALA A 612 14.56 48.50 21.38
CA ALA A 612 13.30 48.98 21.96
C ALA A 612 12.14 49.07 20.94
N GLY A 613 12.45 49.23 19.64
CA GLY A 613 11.44 49.26 18.58
C GLY A 613 10.77 47.91 18.30
N ASP A 614 11.35 46.80 18.77
CA ASP A 614 10.78 45.47 18.58
C ASP A 614 9.66 45.15 19.60
N GLU A 615 9.41 46.04 20.58
CA GLU A 615 8.33 45.92 21.57
C GLU A 615 6.95 45.87 20.91
N ALA A 616 6.72 46.73 19.90
CA ALA A 616 5.46 46.82 19.16
C ALA A 616 5.12 45.54 18.36
N LYS A 617 6.11 44.65 18.20
CA LYS A 617 5.96 43.38 17.52
C LYS A 617 5.57 42.27 18.49
N LEU A 618 5.54 42.50 19.80
CA LEU A 618 5.13 41.53 20.82
C LEU A 618 3.79 42.00 21.44
N ILE A 619 2.70 41.35 21.09
CA ILE A 619 1.35 41.72 21.51
C ILE A 619 0.86 40.73 22.56
N CYS A 620 0.70 41.19 23.80
CA CYS A 620 -0.02 40.42 24.81
C CYS A 620 -1.53 40.52 24.56
N MET A 621 -2.20 39.38 24.49
CA MET A 621 -3.65 39.27 24.26
C MET A 621 -4.45 39.35 25.58
N ASN A 622 -3.77 39.34 26.73
CA ASN A 622 -4.42 39.55 28.02
C ASN A 622 -4.64 41.05 28.26
N PRO A 623 -5.89 41.51 28.46
CA PRO A 623 -6.19 42.93 28.59
C PRO A 623 -5.60 43.61 29.84
N GLY A 624 -5.05 42.85 30.78
CA GLY A 624 -4.37 43.37 31.98
C GLY A 624 -2.84 43.46 31.88
N TYR A 625 -2.24 43.18 30.71
CA TYR A 625 -0.78 43.10 30.58
C TYR A 625 -0.25 43.70 29.27
N GLU A 626 0.94 44.30 29.36
CA GLU A 626 1.69 44.85 28.24
C GLU A 626 3.14 44.32 28.24
N THR A 627 3.75 44.31 27.06
CA THR A 627 5.19 44.04 26.91
C THR A 627 5.98 45.32 27.10
N TYR A 628 7.16 45.23 27.70
CA TYR A 628 8.07 46.37 27.82
C TYR A 628 9.53 45.97 27.59
N TRP A 629 10.31 46.91 27.06
CA TRP A 629 11.75 46.77 26.89
C TRP A 629 12.55 47.00 28.20
N ASP A 630 13.25 45.97 28.69
CA ASP A 630 14.25 46.10 29.75
C ASP A 630 15.65 46.34 29.14
N ALA A 631 16.06 47.61 29.13
CA ALA A 631 17.35 48.02 28.61
C ALA A 631 18.56 47.48 29.39
N ALA A 632 18.40 47.14 30.68
CA ALA A 632 19.50 46.64 31.51
C ALA A 632 19.83 45.19 31.18
N THR A 633 18.81 44.38 30.89
CA THR A 633 18.98 42.97 30.51
C THR A 633 18.93 42.72 29.00
N GLN A 634 18.60 43.74 28.19
CA GLN A 634 18.36 43.63 26.75
C GLN A 634 17.30 42.57 26.40
N THR A 635 16.21 42.57 27.15
CA THR A 635 15.11 41.59 27.03
C THR A 635 13.76 42.27 27.03
N PHE A 636 12.74 41.67 26.42
CA PHE A 636 11.36 42.07 26.67
C PHE A 636 10.78 41.35 27.87
N ARG A 637 9.98 42.05 28.66
CA ARG A 637 9.29 41.53 29.84
C ARG A 637 7.81 41.84 29.79
N LEU A 638 7.04 41.13 30.59
CA LEU A 638 5.64 41.41 30.82
C LEU A 638 5.46 42.27 32.06
N GLN A 639 4.58 43.26 31.96
CA GLN A 639 4.16 44.11 33.06
C GLN A 639 2.63 44.18 33.09
N ALA A 640 2.05 44.21 34.29
CA ALA A 640 0.61 44.46 34.46
C ALA A 640 0.30 45.93 34.15
N VAL A 641 -0.80 46.18 33.44
CA VAL A 641 -1.29 47.52 33.03
C VAL A 641 -1.97 48.24 34.19
#